data_AF-A0A2G6PFX8-F1
#
_entry.id   AF-A0A2G6PFX8-F1
#
_cell.length_a   1.000
_cell.length_b   1.000
_cell.length_c   1.000
_cell.angle_alpha   90.00
_cell.angle_beta   90.00
_cell.angle_gamma   90.00
#
_symmetry.space_group_name_H-M   'P 1'
#
loop_
_entity.id
_entity.type
_entity.pdbx_description
1 polymer ?
#
loop_
_entity_poly.entity_id
_entity_poly.type
_entity_poly.pdbx_seq_one_letter_code
_entity_poly.pdbx_strand_id
1 'polypeptide(L)'
;MNKYTFLQVICIGVIGCAVPALSVAVDYDFSEYGFQQALDNAADTQNCLVFADNPGVNTASNSYEANVHDDNDIMTEWTAINPAPVGDQADYRITTTITNVNGHGNLYGIGGTSNRITTSEGGHCKDTSSMDELFIRYDDGTENIRSQKRIDTNPDSSTGDLISNSVTVEFISPEAVFYSDDIVVSYSSGNTAGKAFESTVVVFLDEAGAEIGSYTYNGYHSNGNPATNTPGDGTAAITASSEVFTAADPGVVNMADPCNPASGTDGANDNHNVTASDYVGSGVRLGGYRIITYLEDVALVDSDSGTAGCQGVFGNNTTTNTQFINRATGMQVPDTLPVTLSYMHAEQSSSGLRIRWRTVAEIDNIGFNLYGDLAGHWVQLNDHLVASAAINSLEEQSYTILLPGQPISRIQLEDVATNGRRQRHGPFTVNQEYGESRRARRINWRQQRRVLAGERRLKLSAGTHTNARLDVSKSGLQQIEHADLLAAGVDLSGIKHQRIGISDQGRAIARWISDPDGDGRWSSGDRLSFIGTVQKTLYSAKNSYILHSDGRKVHRAEQRHLKAKGSLNKVVRRHYSHEPNSQYSFAALGADPWYDTDIRAIRGPVTLNRHFDLDGYIDAPATLVIEGWGVTDFPGNQPDHHLIVSLNNVVITAECWVDGVMAKHMDDGCWFDGHRAFQIRAELPAGLLRARANTLRIDLPHDLAVRPPVGWSEAYDIIALDRFSIDYAADTRLTNANAWSTVVAAGEYVLLDVGQAGKNAVTVWAQNGTARQAYIAQVEQRDNKYLLPAAKNEARHFWVTRQAERPEIHAGVPGALKRTARKTNYLIITHPFFQGSALQELVSLQQARGYRVEVVDVERIYAAYSDHQPSAAAIDAFIDASAVRGRLDKVLLLGGSCRDTLGYENSACVDYVPTHYLAVGSLVTYAPSDTLYGDIDGDHIPDLAVGRWPLRTRDDLSRLLNKQYEYQADHSGLFVSGTDGFGVPHGDMSAALTDWSVDYSSMDDQGERVRQRLLDAFNDPQGIGLISMLGHTSYAVWNFNPILLRGSDAANLTGAPTVVTQWGCWNSYFVHPAYDTLAQALLLDSTAGAVATVGSSSLGNLNSYITLGRVFFEKLDQGGELGEILLSAQREIAQARPGLIEELLIINNLGDPALQMGH
;
A
#
# COMPACT_ATOMS: atom_id res chain seq x y z
N MET A 1 -50.61 -54.22 -34.42
CA MET A 1 -51.73 -53.25 -34.56
C MET A 1 -51.44 -52.11 -33.58
N ASN A 2 -51.62 -50.80 -33.84
CA ASN A 2 -51.78 -49.98 -35.05
C ASN A 2 -51.64 -48.51 -34.57
N LYS A 3 -50.98 -47.52 -35.20
CA LYS A 3 -49.88 -47.39 -36.20
C LYS A 3 -49.31 -45.95 -36.00
N TYR A 4 -48.11 -45.52 -36.40
CA TYR A 4 -46.85 -46.11 -36.91
C TYR A 4 -45.72 -45.10 -36.47
N THR A 5 -44.49 -45.45 -36.08
CA THR A 5 -43.45 -46.34 -36.67
C THR A 5 -42.70 -45.63 -37.82
N PHE A 6 -41.40 -45.28 -37.70
CA PHE A 6 -40.43 -45.46 -36.57
C PHE A 6 -39.40 -44.29 -36.54
N LEU A 7 -38.18 -44.31 -35.96
CA LEU A 7 -37.19 -45.36 -35.64
C LEU A 7 -36.35 -45.03 -34.36
N GLN A 8 -35.32 -45.82 -34.05
CA GLN A 8 -34.47 -45.74 -32.85
C GLN A 8 -33.01 -46.12 -33.17
N VAL A 9 -32.04 -45.67 -32.35
CA VAL A 9 -30.92 -46.50 -31.84
C VAL A 9 -30.67 -46.11 -30.36
N ILE A 10 -30.11 -47.00 -29.54
CA ILE A 10 -29.96 -46.88 -28.07
C ILE A 10 -28.55 -47.32 -27.63
N CYS A 11 -27.87 -46.59 -26.72
CA CYS A 11 -27.17 -47.11 -25.51
C CYS A 11 -26.18 -46.13 -24.80
N ILE A 12 -26.38 -45.92 -23.48
CA ILE A 12 -25.41 -45.91 -22.35
C ILE A 12 -24.17 -44.96 -22.38
N GLY A 13 -23.95 -44.11 -21.34
CA GLY A 13 -22.69 -43.33 -21.20
C GLY A 13 -22.45 -42.28 -20.07
N VAL A 14 -22.76 -42.58 -18.80
CA VAL A 14 -22.18 -42.06 -17.51
C VAL A 14 -21.16 -40.86 -17.50
N ILE A 15 -21.50 -39.74 -16.80
CA ILE A 15 -20.66 -38.72 -16.05
C ILE A 15 -19.48 -38.01 -16.81
N GLY A 16 -19.11 -36.74 -16.60
CA GLY A 16 -19.60 -35.63 -15.76
C GLY A 16 -18.47 -34.75 -15.15
N CYS A 17 -18.63 -33.41 -15.20
CA CYS A 17 -17.78 -32.32 -14.62
C CYS A 17 -16.40 -31.98 -15.25
N ALA A 18 -16.17 -30.67 -15.44
CA ALA A 18 -14.89 -29.98 -15.55
C ALA A 18 -15.03 -28.53 -15.01
N VAL A 19 -13.92 -27.90 -14.59
CA VAL A 19 -13.82 -26.65 -13.79
C VAL A 19 -12.58 -25.86 -14.30
N PRO A 20 -12.49 -24.51 -14.17
CA PRO A 20 -11.68 -23.68 -15.11
C PRO A 20 -10.16 -23.64 -14.83
N ALA A 21 -9.49 -22.74 -15.55
CA ALA A 21 -8.04 -22.72 -15.76
C ALA A 21 -7.21 -22.25 -14.56
N LEU A 22 -5.94 -22.69 -14.54
CA LEU A 22 -4.85 -22.01 -13.86
C LEU A 22 -4.10 -21.13 -14.88
N SER A 23 -3.68 -19.94 -14.45
CA SER A 23 -2.48 -19.31 -15.00
C SER A 23 -1.24 -20.07 -14.52
N VAL A 24 -0.35 -20.42 -15.46
CA VAL A 24 0.98 -20.97 -15.16
C VAL A 24 1.95 -20.29 -16.12
N ALA A 25 2.88 -19.50 -15.59
CA ALA A 25 4.00 -19.01 -16.37
C ALA A 25 4.89 -20.20 -16.75
N VAL A 26 5.28 -20.26 -18.03
CA VAL A 26 6.20 -21.27 -18.57
C VAL A 26 7.15 -20.55 -19.51
N ASP A 27 8.45 -20.60 -19.20
CA ASP A 27 9.50 -20.04 -20.03
C ASP A 27 9.49 -20.64 -21.45
N TYR A 28 9.70 -19.79 -22.44
CA TYR A 28 9.96 -20.21 -23.81
C TYR A 28 11.25 -19.56 -24.34
N ASP A 29 12.30 -20.39 -24.37
CA ASP A 29 13.56 -20.14 -25.08
C ASP A 29 13.29 -19.95 -26.58
N PHE A 30 13.82 -18.87 -27.14
CA PHE A 30 13.75 -18.53 -28.57
C PHE A 30 15.16 -18.39 -29.16
N SER A 31 15.66 -19.48 -29.73
CA SER A 31 16.87 -19.50 -30.55
C SER A 31 16.57 -19.96 -31.99
N GLU A 32 16.97 -19.11 -32.94
CA GLU A 32 17.13 -19.36 -34.39
C GLU A 32 16.09 -20.21 -35.16
N TYR A 33 15.21 -19.56 -35.93
CA TYR A 33 15.15 -19.73 -37.39
C TYR A 33 14.44 -18.55 -38.05
N GLY A 34 14.98 -18.01 -39.14
CA GLY A 34 14.55 -16.74 -39.74
C GLY A 34 13.69 -16.86 -41.01
N PHE A 35 13.59 -15.71 -41.70
CA PHE A 35 12.86 -15.38 -42.93
C PHE A 35 11.38 -14.96 -42.82
N GLN A 36 11.20 -13.65 -43.01
CA GLN A 36 9.95 -12.89 -43.15
C GLN A 36 9.54 -12.82 -44.64
N GLN A 37 8.31 -13.21 -45.00
CA GLN A 37 7.45 -12.40 -45.90
C GLN A 37 6.01 -12.90 -46.09
N ALA A 38 5.10 -11.92 -46.18
CA ALA A 38 3.89 -11.88 -47.00
C ALA A 38 2.76 -12.92 -46.77
N LEU A 39 1.72 -12.46 -46.04
CA LEU A 39 0.39 -12.12 -46.58
C LEU A 39 0.18 -12.46 -48.09
N ASP A 40 -0.96 -13.00 -48.54
CA ASP A 40 -2.30 -12.56 -48.20
C ASP A 40 -3.38 -13.61 -48.51
N ASN A 41 -4.59 -13.41 -47.98
CA ASN A 41 -5.81 -14.00 -48.56
C ASN A 41 -7.09 -13.22 -48.20
N ALA A 42 -7.03 -11.89 -48.28
CA ALA A 42 -8.20 -11.02 -48.23
C ALA A 42 -8.76 -10.79 -49.64
N ALA A 43 -9.95 -11.31 -49.92
CA ALA A 43 -10.63 -11.08 -51.20
C ALA A 43 -12.15 -11.19 -51.08
N ASP A 44 -12.81 -10.04 -50.87
CA ASP A 44 -14.01 -9.75 -51.66
C ASP A 44 -14.06 -8.26 -52.05
N THR A 45 -13.56 -8.03 -53.27
CA THR A 45 -13.95 -7.02 -54.30
C THR A 45 -14.41 -5.59 -53.90
N GLN A 46 -14.05 -4.50 -54.60
CA GLN A 46 -13.09 -4.26 -55.71
C GLN A 46 -12.92 -2.74 -55.94
N ASN A 47 -11.73 -2.27 -56.36
CA ASN A 47 -11.55 -1.51 -57.63
C ASN A 47 -10.08 -1.07 -57.89
N CYS A 48 -9.76 -0.98 -59.18
CA CYS A 48 -8.64 -0.32 -59.92
C CYS A 48 -7.48 0.41 -59.20
N LEU A 49 -6.23 0.52 -59.74
CA LEU A 49 -5.40 -0.25 -60.71
C LEU A 49 -4.09 0.57 -61.00
N VAL A 50 -2.99 -0.09 -61.42
CA VAL A 50 -1.77 0.45 -62.13
C VAL A 50 -0.65 1.15 -61.31
N PHE A 51 0.50 0.45 -61.18
CA PHE A 51 1.94 0.79 -61.47
C PHE A 51 2.54 2.21 -61.18
N ALA A 52 3.85 2.41 -60.87
CA ALA A 52 5.04 1.51 -60.78
C ALA A 52 6.27 2.13 -60.02
N ASP A 53 7.22 1.24 -59.65
CA ASP A 53 8.70 1.34 -59.55
C ASP A 53 9.47 2.46 -58.79
N ASN A 54 10.11 2.09 -57.65
CA ASN A 54 11.57 1.89 -57.39
C ASN A 54 12.67 2.73 -58.12
N PRO A 55 13.96 2.78 -57.63
CA PRO A 55 14.51 2.74 -56.25
C PRO A 55 15.75 3.65 -55.95
N GLY A 56 16.16 3.77 -54.67
CA GLY A 56 17.56 3.99 -54.21
C GLY A 56 17.96 5.41 -53.74
N VAL A 57 19.16 5.68 -53.18
CA VAL A 57 20.25 4.80 -52.66
C VAL A 57 21.26 5.61 -51.78
N ASN A 58 21.78 5.01 -50.69
CA ASN A 58 23.04 5.29 -49.94
C ASN A 58 23.41 6.66 -49.25
N THR A 59 23.97 6.49 -48.03
CA THR A 59 25.18 7.11 -47.42
C THR A 59 25.29 8.57 -46.91
N ALA A 60 25.64 8.65 -45.62
CA ALA A 60 26.82 9.34 -45.03
C ALA A 60 26.86 10.88 -44.75
N SER A 61 26.89 11.19 -43.44
CA SER A 61 27.86 12.05 -42.70
C SER A 61 28.19 13.51 -43.11
N ASN A 62 28.32 14.32 -42.04
CA ASN A 62 29.13 15.56 -41.90
C ASN A 62 28.56 16.91 -42.39
N SER A 63 28.13 17.71 -41.40
CA SER A 63 28.50 19.13 -41.15
C SER A 63 29.08 20.00 -42.28
N TYR A 64 28.55 21.22 -42.43
CA TYR A 64 29.37 22.42 -42.69
C TYR A 64 28.74 23.70 -42.14
N GLU A 65 29.56 24.73 -41.91
CA GLU A 65 29.17 26.03 -41.35
C GLU A 65 28.92 27.14 -42.41
N ALA A 66 27.94 28.00 -42.10
CA ALA A 66 27.96 29.47 -42.21
C ALA A 66 28.08 30.25 -43.56
N ASN A 67 27.54 31.48 -43.49
CA ASN A 67 27.92 32.72 -44.21
C ASN A 67 27.51 32.93 -45.70
N VAL A 68 27.20 34.15 -46.16
CA VAL A 68 26.64 35.40 -45.55
C VAL A 68 26.29 36.41 -46.67
N HIS A 69 25.62 37.55 -46.34
CA HIS A 69 25.36 38.75 -47.18
C HIS A 69 24.34 38.63 -48.34
N ASP A 70 23.62 39.69 -48.76
CA ASP A 70 23.14 40.95 -48.12
C ASP A 70 22.11 41.59 -49.09
N ASP A 71 21.09 42.32 -48.59
CA ASP A 71 20.87 43.74 -48.91
C ASP A 71 19.59 44.35 -48.24
N ASN A 72 19.85 45.18 -47.23
CA ASN A 72 19.19 46.43 -46.81
C ASN A 72 17.77 46.80 -47.34
N ASP A 73 16.83 47.09 -46.43
CA ASP A 73 16.55 48.50 -46.03
C ASP A 73 15.76 48.65 -44.69
N ILE A 74 16.41 49.29 -43.70
CA ILE A 74 15.96 50.37 -42.78
C ILE A 74 14.47 50.41 -42.33
N MET A 75 14.07 50.62 -41.06
CA MET A 75 14.66 50.51 -39.70
C MET A 75 13.60 50.99 -38.68
N THR A 76 13.43 50.33 -37.52
CA THR A 76 13.22 50.99 -36.21
C THR A 76 13.42 50.02 -35.06
N GLU A 77 13.94 50.51 -33.94
CA GLU A 77 14.41 49.68 -32.81
C GLU A 77 13.33 49.49 -31.74
N TRP A 78 13.32 48.32 -31.10
CA TRP A 78 12.87 48.17 -29.72
C TRP A 78 14.03 47.63 -28.88
N THR A 79 14.50 48.44 -27.95
CA THR A 79 15.60 48.09 -27.05
C THR A 79 15.14 47.08 -26.01
N ALA A 80 15.82 45.93 -25.92
CA ALA A 80 15.60 45.01 -24.82
C ALA A 80 16.01 45.66 -23.48
N ILE A 81 15.04 45.84 -22.58
CA ILE A 81 15.30 46.16 -21.19
C ILE A 81 15.45 44.83 -20.45
N ASN A 82 16.60 44.60 -19.82
CA ASN A 82 16.76 43.45 -18.93
C ASN A 82 15.74 43.52 -17.79
N PRO A 83 14.96 42.46 -17.50
CA PRO A 83 14.45 42.28 -16.16
C PRO A 83 15.65 42.16 -15.21
N ALA A 84 15.71 43.04 -14.22
CA ALA A 84 16.60 42.85 -13.08
C ALA A 84 16.10 41.64 -12.25
N PRO A 85 16.96 40.96 -11.48
CA PRO A 85 16.51 39.85 -10.63
C PRO A 85 15.54 40.36 -9.56
N VAL A 86 14.26 40.05 -9.74
CA VAL A 86 13.25 40.06 -8.67
C VAL A 86 13.47 38.77 -7.87
N GLY A 87 13.50 38.88 -6.54
CA GLY A 87 13.74 37.73 -5.66
C GLY A 87 12.45 37.00 -5.32
N ASP A 88 12.57 35.67 -5.17
CA ASP A 88 11.71 34.71 -4.46
C ASP A 88 10.29 35.22 -4.10
N GLN A 89 9.37 35.23 -5.07
CA GLN A 89 7.93 35.33 -4.84
C GLN A 89 7.18 34.30 -5.70
N ALA A 90 5.99 33.90 -5.24
CA ALA A 90 5.38 32.62 -5.58
C ALA A 90 4.91 32.48 -7.04
N ASP A 91 5.23 31.33 -7.64
CA ASP A 91 4.65 30.87 -8.90
C ASP A 91 3.22 30.34 -8.67
N TYR A 92 2.24 30.96 -9.32
CA TYR A 92 0.85 30.48 -9.37
C TYR A 92 0.15 31.00 -10.62
N ARG A 93 -1.01 30.44 -10.94
CA ARG A 93 -1.80 30.80 -12.12
C ARG A 93 -3.29 30.85 -11.81
N ILE A 94 -3.93 31.96 -12.13
CA ILE A 94 -5.37 32.12 -11.99
C ILE A 94 -6.01 31.93 -13.38
N THR A 95 -6.93 30.97 -13.48
CA THR A 95 -7.69 30.65 -14.69
C THR A 95 -9.18 30.90 -14.42
N THR A 96 -9.86 31.66 -15.28
CA THR A 96 -11.25 32.09 -15.06
C THR A 96 -12.20 31.41 -16.05
N THR A 97 -13.30 30.84 -15.55
CA THR A 97 -14.39 30.31 -16.39
C THR A 97 -15.71 30.97 -15.98
N ILE A 98 -16.33 31.71 -16.91
CA ILE A 98 -17.62 32.37 -16.69
C ILE A 98 -18.74 31.46 -17.21
N THR A 99 -19.60 30.97 -16.31
CA THR A 99 -20.71 30.08 -16.66
C THR A 99 -22.04 30.82 -16.45
N ASN A 100 -22.51 31.52 -17.48
CA ASN A 100 -23.64 32.44 -17.35
C ASN A 100 -25.01 31.72 -17.40
N VAL A 101 -25.54 31.32 -16.23
CA VAL A 101 -26.77 30.53 -16.11
C VAL A 101 -27.99 31.41 -15.82
N ASN A 102 -28.59 31.98 -16.86
CA ASN A 102 -29.83 32.78 -16.76
C ASN A 102 -31.04 31.88 -16.40
N GLY A 103 -31.22 31.61 -15.11
CA GLY A 103 -32.28 30.75 -14.58
C GLY A 103 -33.20 31.45 -13.58
N HIS A 104 -34.41 31.83 -14.01
CA HIS A 104 -35.44 32.32 -13.09
C HIS A 104 -36.00 31.18 -12.21
N GLY A 105 -35.35 30.90 -11.08
CA GLY A 105 -35.80 29.92 -10.10
C GLY A 105 -35.06 29.98 -8.76
N ASN A 106 -35.78 29.74 -7.66
CA ASN A 106 -35.19 29.74 -6.32
C ASN A 106 -34.28 28.52 -6.10
N LEU A 107 -33.13 28.75 -5.48
CA LEU A 107 -32.22 27.69 -5.00
C LEU A 107 -32.87 26.88 -3.86
N TYR A 108 -33.27 25.66 -4.17
CA TYR A 108 -33.20 24.54 -3.22
C TYR A 108 -31.88 23.80 -3.47
N GLY A 109 -31.22 23.33 -2.40
CA GLY A 109 -29.92 22.66 -2.52
C GLY A 109 -30.00 21.39 -3.37
N ILE A 110 -29.16 21.30 -4.41
CA ILE A 110 -29.09 20.15 -5.31
C ILE A 110 -27.92 19.26 -4.91
N GLY A 111 -28.19 18.24 -4.11
CA GLY A 111 -27.43 16.99 -4.19
C GLY A 111 -27.90 16.23 -5.43
N GLY A 112 -26.99 15.90 -6.36
CA GLY A 112 -27.34 15.28 -7.63
C GLY A 112 -26.19 14.50 -8.24
N THR A 113 -26.39 13.19 -8.41
CA THR A 113 -25.45 12.30 -9.10
C THR A 113 -25.50 12.50 -10.61
N SER A 114 -24.37 12.27 -11.29
CA SER A 114 -24.28 12.26 -12.77
C SER A 114 -23.75 10.92 -13.26
N ASN A 115 -24.38 10.37 -14.31
CA ASN A 115 -24.06 9.05 -14.85
C ASN A 115 -23.08 9.11 -16.03
N ARG A 116 -22.23 8.09 -16.13
CA ARG A 116 -21.29 7.88 -17.24
C ARG A 116 -22.01 7.39 -18.50
N ILE A 117 -21.79 8.05 -19.64
CA ILE A 117 -22.16 7.56 -20.99
C ILE A 117 -20.94 7.72 -21.91
N THR A 118 -20.76 6.76 -22.82
CA THR A 118 -19.63 6.68 -23.77
C THR A 118 -19.99 7.15 -25.18
N THR A 119 -19.02 7.73 -25.89
CA THR A 119 -19.01 7.92 -27.34
C THR A 119 -17.64 7.51 -27.91
N SER A 120 -17.56 7.34 -29.24
CA SER A 120 -16.44 6.71 -29.95
C SER A 120 -16.22 7.35 -31.34
N GLU A 121 -15.08 7.02 -31.97
CA GLU A 121 -14.61 7.53 -33.29
C GLU A 121 -14.10 8.99 -33.25
N GLY A 122 -13.08 9.43 -34.00
CA GLY A 122 -12.09 8.69 -34.82
C GLY A 122 -11.39 9.61 -35.85
N GLY A 123 -10.05 9.77 -35.79
CA GLY A 123 -9.29 10.63 -36.72
C GLY A 123 -7.76 10.51 -36.62
N HIS A 124 -7.04 10.63 -37.75
CA HIS A 124 -5.62 10.24 -37.91
C HIS A 124 -4.56 11.28 -37.49
N CYS A 125 -3.33 10.81 -37.28
CA CYS A 125 -2.15 11.58 -36.86
C CYS A 125 -1.25 12.05 -38.02
N LYS A 126 -0.52 13.17 -37.82
CA LYS A 126 0.88 13.50 -38.21
C LYS A 126 1.12 15.03 -38.08
N ASP A 127 2.31 15.56 -37.78
CA ASP A 127 3.68 15.05 -37.58
C ASP A 127 4.31 15.74 -36.33
N THR A 128 5.54 15.37 -35.92
CA THR A 128 6.21 15.90 -34.71
C THR A 128 7.52 16.66 -35.01
N SER A 129 7.55 17.97 -34.74
CA SER A 129 8.79 18.78 -34.58
C SER A 129 8.46 20.11 -33.90
N SER A 130 9.41 20.67 -33.14
CA SER A 130 9.30 21.87 -32.26
C SER A 130 8.17 21.80 -31.21
N MET A 131 8.57 21.75 -29.94
CA MET A 131 7.69 22.09 -28.82
C MET A 131 7.70 23.61 -28.66
N ASP A 132 6.52 24.25 -28.71
CA ASP A 132 6.14 25.50 -28.03
C ASP A 132 4.75 25.92 -28.53
N GLU A 133 3.66 25.42 -27.92
CA GLU A 133 2.34 26.08 -27.88
C GLU A 133 1.33 25.33 -26.98
N LEU A 134 0.37 26.06 -26.41
CA LEU A 134 -0.63 25.58 -25.44
C LEU A 134 -1.93 25.12 -26.13
N PHE A 135 -2.29 23.84 -25.98
CA PHE A 135 -3.59 23.34 -26.46
C PHE A 135 -4.73 23.70 -25.51
N ILE A 136 -5.58 24.66 -25.90
CA ILE A 136 -6.87 24.90 -25.26
C ILE A 136 -7.90 23.91 -25.82
N ARG A 137 -8.57 23.14 -24.95
CA ARG A 137 -9.81 22.43 -25.30
C ARG A 137 -11.02 23.27 -24.89
N TYR A 138 -11.88 23.55 -25.85
CA TYR A 138 -13.28 23.87 -25.58
C TYR A 138 -14.10 22.58 -25.57
N ASP A 139 -15.14 22.52 -24.75
CA ASP A 139 -16.14 21.46 -24.73
C ASP A 139 -17.53 22.12 -24.75
N ASP A 140 -18.13 22.24 -25.94
CA ASP A 140 -19.35 23.00 -26.20
C ASP A 140 -20.64 22.15 -26.12
N GLY A 141 -20.63 21.13 -25.27
CA GLY A 141 -21.72 20.18 -25.04
C GLY A 141 -22.96 20.73 -24.32
N THR A 142 -23.74 21.59 -24.97
CA THR A 142 -25.07 21.99 -24.45
C THR A 142 -26.09 20.84 -24.48
N GLU A 143 -26.86 20.58 -23.42
CA GLU A 143 -28.27 20.13 -23.57
C GLU A 143 -29.18 20.24 -22.31
N ASN A 144 -30.37 20.81 -22.52
CA ASN A 144 -31.68 20.40 -21.94
C ASN A 144 -31.94 20.39 -20.40
N ILE A 145 -32.16 21.57 -19.80
CA ILE A 145 -33.06 21.69 -18.62
C ILE A 145 -34.53 21.68 -19.08
N ARG A 146 -35.37 20.81 -18.52
CA ARG A 146 -36.84 20.84 -18.70
C ARG A 146 -37.55 21.33 -17.43
N SER A 147 -38.20 22.49 -17.50
CA SER A 147 -39.04 23.00 -16.40
C SER A 147 -40.49 22.51 -16.50
N GLN A 148 -41.12 22.19 -15.36
CA GLN A 148 -42.51 21.70 -15.31
C GLN A 148 -43.45 22.59 -14.49
N LYS A 149 -43.78 23.76 -15.09
CA LYS A 149 -45.10 24.43 -15.03
C LYS A 149 -45.68 24.85 -13.64
N ARG A 150 -45.30 26.07 -13.25
CA ARG A 150 -46.20 27.25 -13.08
C ARG A 150 -47.29 27.21 -11.99
N ILE A 151 -47.12 28.09 -10.98
CA ILE A 151 -48.21 28.82 -10.33
C ILE A 151 -47.93 30.34 -10.48
N ASP A 152 -48.96 31.09 -10.89
CA ASP A 152 -49.05 32.56 -10.95
C ASP A 152 -49.43 33.14 -9.56
N THR A 153 -49.20 34.40 -9.18
CA THR A 153 -48.72 35.62 -9.86
C THR A 153 -48.09 36.58 -8.83
N ASN A 154 -47.03 37.30 -9.20
CA ASN A 154 -46.88 38.72 -8.86
C ASN A 154 -46.07 39.43 -9.97
N PRO A 155 -46.59 40.46 -10.66
CA PRO A 155 -45.86 41.15 -11.73
C PRO A 155 -44.73 42.06 -11.24
N ASP A 156 -44.81 42.54 -9.99
CA ASP A 156 -44.01 43.67 -9.52
C ASP A 156 -42.70 43.28 -8.79
N SER A 157 -42.36 41.98 -8.74
CA SER A 157 -41.08 41.50 -8.22
C SER A 157 -40.05 41.35 -9.33
N SER A 158 -39.07 42.24 -9.39
CA SER A 158 -37.88 42.09 -10.24
C SER A 158 -37.00 40.96 -9.74
N THR A 159 -37.25 39.72 -10.17
CA THR A 159 -36.29 38.62 -10.00
C THR A 159 -35.12 38.85 -10.96
N GLY A 160 -34.12 39.59 -10.51
CA GLY A 160 -32.91 39.89 -11.28
C GLY A 160 -32.09 38.65 -11.62
N ASP A 161 -31.16 38.81 -12.55
CA ASP A 161 -30.29 37.73 -13.02
C ASP A 161 -29.26 37.37 -11.93
N LEU A 162 -29.14 36.07 -11.65
CA LEU A 162 -28.19 35.52 -10.68
C LEU A 162 -27.01 34.94 -11.44
N ILE A 163 -25.85 35.59 -11.35
CA ILE A 163 -24.63 35.22 -12.08
C ILE A 163 -23.76 34.38 -11.15
N SER A 164 -23.44 33.16 -11.60
CA SER A 164 -22.48 32.29 -10.90
C SER A 164 -21.15 32.30 -11.62
N ASN A 165 -20.11 32.79 -10.94
CA ASN A 165 -18.75 32.85 -11.43
C ASN A 165 -17.90 31.77 -10.74
N SER A 166 -16.95 31.22 -11.49
CA SER A 166 -15.97 30.24 -10.99
C SER A 166 -14.56 30.71 -11.32
N VAL A 167 -13.78 30.93 -10.27
CA VAL A 167 -12.35 31.27 -10.36
C VAL A 167 -11.57 30.03 -9.96
N THR A 168 -10.72 29.55 -10.86
CA THR A 168 -9.80 28.45 -10.59
C THR A 168 -8.42 29.02 -10.29
N VAL A 169 -7.82 28.60 -9.17
CA VAL A 169 -6.43 28.93 -8.84
C VAL A 169 -5.59 27.66 -8.84
N GLU A 170 -4.67 27.60 -9.78
CA GLU A 170 -3.62 26.58 -9.96
C GLU A 170 -2.37 27.08 -9.21
N PHE A 171 -1.97 26.41 -8.13
CA PHE A 171 -0.76 26.76 -7.37
C PHE A 171 0.42 25.97 -7.94
N ILE A 172 1.48 26.66 -8.37
CA ILE A 172 2.61 26.04 -9.08
C ILE A 172 3.81 26.03 -8.15
N SER A 173 3.86 25.07 -7.22
CA SER A 173 4.99 24.99 -6.28
C SER A 173 6.27 24.56 -7.00
N PRO A 174 7.37 25.34 -6.95
CA PRO A 174 8.66 24.92 -7.48
C PRO A 174 9.35 23.86 -6.59
N GLU A 175 8.87 23.66 -5.36
CA GLU A 175 9.23 22.51 -4.53
C GLU A 175 8.19 21.40 -4.71
N ALA A 176 8.63 20.17 -4.99
CA ALA A 176 7.78 19.03 -5.42
C ALA A 176 6.96 18.40 -4.27
N VAL A 177 6.14 19.23 -3.62
CA VAL A 177 5.51 18.98 -2.31
C VAL A 177 3.99 19.13 -2.36
N PHE A 178 3.45 19.91 -3.31
CA PHE A 178 2.02 20.17 -3.47
C PHE A 178 1.55 19.90 -4.92
N TYR A 179 0.99 18.71 -5.18
CA TYR A 179 0.16 18.49 -6.39
C TYR A 179 -1.30 18.89 -6.12
N SER A 180 -1.55 20.18 -5.86
CA SER A 180 -2.92 20.68 -5.74
C SER A 180 -3.66 20.59 -7.07
N ASP A 181 -4.75 19.81 -7.11
CA ASP A 181 -5.78 20.07 -8.11
C ASP A 181 -6.38 21.45 -7.83
N ASP A 182 -6.57 22.24 -8.90
CA ASP A 182 -7.42 23.43 -9.03
C ASP A 182 -8.26 23.82 -7.78
N ILE A 183 -7.85 24.87 -7.06
CA ILE A 183 -8.71 25.48 -6.03
C ILE A 183 -9.80 26.29 -6.75
N VAL A 184 -10.95 25.64 -6.98
CA VAL A 184 -12.13 26.27 -7.60
C VAL A 184 -12.94 27.05 -6.56
N VAL A 185 -12.74 28.36 -6.52
CA VAL A 185 -13.59 29.30 -5.76
C VAL A 185 -14.83 29.62 -6.59
N SER A 186 -15.96 28.99 -6.24
CA SER A 186 -17.27 29.32 -6.81
C SER A 186 -17.98 30.38 -5.97
N TYR A 187 -18.34 31.51 -6.58
CA TYR A 187 -19.16 32.53 -5.95
C TYR A 187 -20.34 32.87 -6.85
N SER A 188 -21.54 32.88 -6.26
CA SER A 188 -22.75 33.34 -6.95
C SER A 188 -23.15 34.69 -6.37
N SER A 189 -23.30 35.71 -7.22
CA SER A 189 -23.92 36.98 -6.81
C SER A 189 -25.26 37.18 -7.50
N GLY A 190 -26.12 37.93 -6.83
CA GLY A 190 -27.50 38.13 -7.21
C GLY A 190 -27.93 39.56 -6.94
N ASN A 191 -27.95 40.37 -7.99
CA ASN A 191 -28.58 41.68 -7.98
C ASN A 191 -30.11 41.49 -7.95
N THR A 192 -30.77 42.01 -6.91
CA THR A 192 -32.22 41.87 -6.72
C THR A 192 -33.04 43.02 -7.33
N ALA A 193 -32.44 44.16 -7.69
CA ALA A 193 -33.14 45.26 -8.37
C ALA A 193 -32.22 46.36 -8.95
N GLY A 194 -32.37 46.64 -10.25
CA GLY A 194 -32.01 47.92 -10.87
C GLY A 194 -30.84 47.91 -11.86
N LYS A 195 -30.53 49.08 -12.43
CA LYS A 195 -29.26 49.29 -13.16
C LYS A 195 -28.16 49.47 -12.11
N ALA A 196 -27.16 48.59 -12.09
CA ALA A 196 -26.17 48.51 -11.04
C ALA A 196 -24.78 48.25 -11.62
N PHE A 197 -23.75 48.90 -11.10
CA PHE A 197 -22.42 48.30 -11.05
C PHE A 197 -22.33 47.36 -9.85
N GLU A 198 -21.48 46.34 -9.95
CA GLU A 198 -21.10 45.45 -8.86
C GLU A 198 -19.63 45.08 -9.03
N SER A 199 -18.81 45.27 -7.98
CA SER A 199 -17.46 44.72 -7.92
C SER A 199 -17.35 43.66 -6.83
N THR A 200 -16.73 42.53 -7.16
CA THR A 200 -16.42 41.43 -6.22
C THR A 200 -14.93 41.15 -6.27
N VAL A 201 -14.26 41.26 -5.12
CA VAL A 201 -12.83 40.98 -4.99
C VAL A 201 -12.64 39.72 -4.17
N VAL A 202 -11.91 38.75 -4.72
CA VAL A 202 -11.41 37.57 -4.00
C VAL A 202 -9.93 37.78 -3.74
N VAL A 203 -9.55 37.87 -2.46
CA VAL A 203 -8.17 38.08 -2.01
C VAL A 203 -7.60 36.79 -1.48
N PHE A 204 -6.36 36.47 -1.90
CA PHE A 204 -5.59 35.31 -1.46
C PHE A 204 -4.44 35.79 -0.58
N LEU A 205 -4.47 35.40 0.70
CA LEU A 205 -3.44 35.73 1.70
C LEU A 205 -2.61 34.48 2.04
N ASP A 206 -1.35 34.68 2.40
CA ASP A 206 -0.50 33.64 3.03
C ASP A 206 -0.85 33.41 4.51
N GLU A 207 -0.09 32.51 5.16
CA GLU A 207 -0.27 32.18 6.58
C GLU A 207 0.08 33.35 7.53
N ALA A 208 0.97 34.25 7.12
CA ALA A 208 1.29 35.48 7.85
C ALA A 208 0.22 36.56 7.66
N GLY A 209 -0.70 36.40 6.70
CA GLY A 209 -1.74 37.34 6.33
C GLY A 209 -1.29 38.41 5.32
N ALA A 210 -0.15 38.23 4.65
CA ALA A 210 0.26 39.06 3.52
C ALA A 210 -0.49 38.61 2.25
N GLU A 211 -0.85 39.57 1.39
CA GLU A 211 -1.51 39.24 0.12
C GLU A 211 -0.51 38.69 -0.90
N ILE A 212 -0.83 37.54 -1.47
CA ILE A 212 -0.05 36.89 -2.54
C ILE A 212 -0.66 37.15 -3.93
N GLY A 213 -1.94 37.53 -3.97
CA GLY A 213 -2.65 37.96 -5.17
C GLY A 213 -4.14 38.15 -4.93
N SER A 214 -4.81 38.73 -5.93
CA SER A 214 -6.26 38.89 -5.91
C SER A 214 -6.87 38.73 -7.31
N TYR A 215 -8.19 38.49 -7.29
CA TYR A 215 -9.04 38.44 -8.47
C TYR A 215 -10.18 39.44 -8.28
N THR A 216 -10.34 40.37 -9.22
CA THR A 216 -11.44 41.34 -9.22
C THR A 216 -12.36 41.09 -10.40
N TYR A 217 -13.66 40.88 -10.12
CA TYR A 217 -14.72 40.93 -11.11
C TYR A 217 -15.44 42.27 -11.04
N ASN A 218 -15.62 42.92 -12.19
CA ASN A 218 -16.39 44.17 -12.34
C ASN A 218 -17.54 43.94 -13.33
N GLY A 219 -18.77 43.96 -12.83
CA GLY A 219 -20.00 43.76 -13.61
C GLY A 219 -20.83 45.03 -13.78
N TYR A 220 -21.57 45.13 -14.89
CA TYR A 220 -22.60 46.14 -15.10
C TYR A 220 -23.92 45.51 -15.52
N HIS A 221 -24.95 45.69 -14.69
CA HIS A 221 -26.31 45.27 -14.94
C HIS A 221 -27.14 46.44 -15.47
N SER A 222 -27.97 46.18 -16.49
CA SER A 222 -29.01 47.12 -16.90
C SER A 222 -30.33 46.40 -17.17
N ASN A 223 -31.42 46.88 -16.57
CA ASN A 223 -32.76 46.34 -16.77
C ASN A 223 -33.29 46.72 -18.17
N GLY A 224 -33.04 45.87 -19.17
CA GLY A 224 -33.36 46.17 -20.58
C GLY A 224 -33.70 44.95 -21.44
N ASN A 225 -34.90 44.39 -21.26
CA ASN A 225 -35.58 43.44 -22.17
C ASN A 225 -34.73 42.21 -22.62
N PRO A 226 -35.01 40.98 -22.12
CA PRO A 226 -34.12 39.81 -22.26
C PRO A 226 -33.94 39.23 -23.68
N ALA A 227 -34.40 39.92 -24.72
CA ALA A 227 -34.15 39.59 -26.12
C ALA A 227 -32.93 40.31 -26.74
N THR A 228 -32.31 41.27 -26.03
CA THR A 228 -31.23 42.13 -26.58
C THR A 228 -30.02 42.32 -25.65
N ASN A 229 -29.82 41.44 -24.65
CA ASN A 229 -28.61 41.42 -23.81
C ASN A 229 -27.39 40.83 -24.55
N THR A 230 -27.02 41.40 -25.69
CA THR A 230 -25.59 41.53 -26.02
C THR A 230 -24.99 42.52 -25.02
N PRO A 231 -23.86 42.21 -24.36
CA PRO A 231 -23.14 43.18 -23.56
C PRO A 231 -22.88 44.46 -24.34
N GLY A 232 -22.94 45.60 -23.66
CA GLY A 232 -22.35 46.83 -24.17
C GLY A 232 -20.85 46.63 -24.43
N ASP A 233 -20.30 47.46 -25.30
CA ASP A 233 -18.90 47.46 -25.74
C ASP A 233 -17.86 47.74 -24.62
N GLY A 234 -18.32 48.03 -23.40
CA GLY A 234 -17.52 47.90 -22.18
C GLY A 234 -17.27 46.42 -21.83
N THR A 235 -16.15 45.88 -22.33
CA THR A 235 -15.63 44.58 -21.90
C THR A 235 -15.45 44.53 -20.38
N ALA A 236 -16.02 43.53 -19.72
CA ALA A 236 -15.74 43.27 -18.31
C ALA A 236 -14.22 43.04 -18.13
N ALA A 237 -13.57 43.93 -17.38
CA ALA A 237 -12.14 43.84 -17.12
C ALA A 237 -11.89 42.72 -16.10
N ILE A 238 -11.44 41.57 -16.60
CA ILE A 238 -10.94 40.46 -15.78
C ILE A 238 -9.43 40.66 -15.64
N THR A 239 -8.97 40.94 -14.43
CA THR A 239 -7.54 41.10 -14.15
C THR A 239 -7.12 40.14 -13.03
N ALA A 240 -5.99 39.47 -13.23
CA ALA A 240 -5.37 38.57 -12.27
C ALA A 240 -3.91 38.98 -12.08
N SER A 241 -3.47 39.11 -10.83
CA SER A 241 -2.19 39.71 -10.49
C SER A 241 -1.76 39.41 -9.05
N SER A 242 -0.45 39.53 -8.82
CA SER A 242 0.19 39.59 -7.50
C SER A 242 0.09 40.97 -6.83
N GLU A 243 -0.52 41.95 -7.49
CA GLU A 243 -0.80 43.29 -6.97
C GLU A 243 -2.32 43.52 -6.89
N VAL A 244 -2.77 44.29 -5.89
CA VAL A 244 -4.19 44.56 -5.65
C VAL A 244 -4.76 45.49 -6.73
N PHE A 245 -5.49 44.95 -7.70
CA PHE A 245 -6.38 45.76 -8.53
C PHE A 245 -7.68 46.08 -7.78
N THR A 246 -7.57 47.05 -6.87
CA THR A 246 -8.63 48.07 -6.73
C THR A 246 -8.77 48.82 -8.06
N ALA A 247 -9.83 49.61 -8.24
CA ALA A 247 -10.09 50.35 -9.49
C ALA A 247 -9.06 51.48 -9.73
N ALA A 248 -7.87 51.10 -10.20
CA ALA A 248 -6.65 51.92 -10.21
C ALA A 248 -6.56 52.98 -11.34
N ASP A 249 -7.69 53.47 -11.83
CA ASP A 249 -7.82 54.87 -12.29
C ASP A 249 -9.31 55.31 -12.30
N PRO A 250 -9.75 56.19 -11.37
CA PRO A 250 -11.07 56.83 -11.43
C PRO A 250 -11.27 57.80 -12.63
N GLY A 251 -10.23 58.06 -13.42
CA GLY A 251 -10.17 59.04 -14.52
C GLY A 251 -11.16 58.85 -15.69
N VAL A 252 -12.03 57.83 -15.64
CA VAL A 252 -13.11 57.62 -16.63
C VAL A 252 -14.37 58.44 -16.31
N VAL A 253 -14.58 58.90 -15.06
CA VAL A 253 -15.81 59.62 -14.68
C VAL A 253 -15.53 60.91 -13.90
N ASN A 254 -15.64 62.06 -14.59
CA ASN A 254 -15.75 63.36 -13.91
C ASN A 254 -17.15 63.53 -13.31
N MET A 255 -17.30 63.28 -12.01
CA MET A 255 -18.60 63.39 -11.29
C MET A 255 -19.21 64.82 -11.25
N ALA A 256 -18.57 65.84 -11.84
CA ALA A 256 -19.11 67.19 -11.94
C ALA A 256 -19.89 67.50 -13.23
N ASP A 257 -19.85 66.63 -14.26
CA ASP A 257 -20.68 66.77 -15.47
C ASP A 257 -21.27 65.38 -15.87
N PRO A 258 -22.57 65.13 -15.61
CA PRO A 258 -23.15 63.79 -15.73
C PRO A 258 -23.53 63.39 -17.17
N CYS A 259 -22.91 63.96 -18.21
CA CYS A 259 -23.40 63.81 -19.59
C CYS A 259 -22.38 63.50 -20.71
N ASN A 260 -21.05 63.68 -20.56
CA ASN A 260 -20.09 63.37 -21.65
C ASN A 260 -18.59 63.32 -21.23
N PRO A 261 -17.89 62.17 -21.35
CA PRO A 261 -16.44 62.07 -21.09
C PRO A 261 -15.59 61.65 -22.31
N ALA A 262 -14.44 62.31 -22.54
CA ALA A 262 -13.37 61.83 -23.42
C ALA A 262 -12.00 62.53 -23.16
N SER A 263 -10.92 61.73 -23.10
CA SER A 263 -9.48 62.09 -23.19
C SER A 263 -8.81 62.96 -22.10
N GLY A 264 -7.61 62.56 -21.62
CA GLY A 264 -6.60 63.51 -21.10
C GLY A 264 -5.80 63.16 -19.81
N THR A 265 -4.87 62.18 -19.90
CA THR A 265 -3.62 61.98 -19.12
C THR A 265 -3.27 62.75 -17.81
N ASP A 266 -2.75 61.96 -16.85
CA ASP A 266 -1.70 62.24 -15.84
C ASP A 266 -2.03 62.81 -14.43
N GLY A 267 -1.30 62.29 -13.43
CA GLY A 267 -1.50 62.47 -11.98
C GLY A 267 -1.15 61.19 -11.19
N ALA A 268 -0.66 61.28 -9.94
CA ALA A 268 -0.13 60.11 -9.22
C ALA A 268 -0.37 60.09 -7.69
N ASN A 269 -0.60 58.86 -7.19
CA ASN A 269 -0.43 58.33 -5.82
C ASN A 269 -1.45 58.61 -4.69
N ASP A 270 -1.66 57.53 -3.92
CA ASP A 270 -2.11 57.33 -2.52
C ASP A 270 -3.60 57.32 -2.10
N ASN A 271 -4.15 56.10 -1.92
CA ASN A 271 -4.81 55.67 -0.68
C ASN A 271 -4.71 54.14 -0.54
N HIS A 272 -4.48 53.64 0.68
CA HIS A 272 -4.14 52.23 0.95
C HIS A 272 -5.11 51.59 1.99
N ASN A 273 -6.36 52.06 2.04
CA ASN A 273 -7.37 51.63 3.02
C ASN A 273 -8.67 51.18 2.33
N VAL A 274 -9.01 49.90 2.44
CA VAL A 274 -10.34 49.37 2.08
C VAL A 274 -11.31 49.67 3.22
N THR A 275 -12.04 50.80 3.14
CA THR A 275 -13.11 51.16 4.10
C THR A 275 -14.51 50.99 3.50
N ALA A 276 -14.83 49.73 3.20
CA ALA A 276 -16.13 49.06 3.28
C ALA A 276 -17.40 49.66 2.63
N SER A 277 -18.04 48.84 1.80
CA SER A 277 -19.50 48.80 1.61
C SER A 277 -20.11 47.49 2.18
N ASP A 278 -20.13 47.39 3.52
CA ASP A 278 -21.01 46.58 4.38
C ASP A 278 -21.23 45.04 4.17
N TYR A 279 -20.61 44.35 3.21
CA TYR A 279 -20.61 42.87 3.19
C TYR A 279 -19.24 42.23 2.91
N VAL A 280 -18.72 41.52 3.92
CA VAL A 280 -17.57 40.60 3.80
C VAL A 280 -18.11 39.19 3.68
N GLY A 281 -17.80 38.51 2.57
CA GLY A 281 -18.09 37.10 2.38
C GLY A 281 -17.21 36.23 3.31
N SER A 282 -17.76 35.12 3.79
CA SER A 282 -17.08 34.23 4.73
C SER A 282 -15.72 33.76 4.22
N GLY A 283 -14.64 34.17 4.89
CA GLY A 283 -13.28 33.75 4.53
C GLY A 283 -12.94 32.36 5.06
N VAL A 284 -12.18 31.59 4.27
CA VAL A 284 -11.81 30.18 4.55
C VAL A 284 -10.28 30.04 4.56
N ARG A 285 -9.76 29.08 5.33
CA ARG A 285 -8.33 28.70 5.33
C ARG A 285 -8.12 27.40 4.55
N LEU A 286 -7.15 27.35 3.64
CA LEU A 286 -6.79 26.19 2.82
C LEU A 286 -5.28 26.15 2.63
N GLY A 287 -4.61 25.04 2.95
CA GLY A 287 -3.18 24.84 2.65
C GLY A 287 -2.22 25.89 3.24
N GLY A 288 -2.54 26.49 4.39
CA GLY A 288 -1.80 27.62 4.99
C GLY A 288 -2.31 28.99 4.54
N TYR A 289 -2.90 29.09 3.34
CA TYR A 289 -3.48 30.32 2.79
C TYR A 289 -4.84 30.65 3.40
N ARG A 290 -5.23 31.94 3.34
CA ARG A 290 -6.54 32.44 3.73
C ARG A 290 -7.19 33.20 2.58
N ILE A 291 -8.34 32.71 2.13
CA ILE A 291 -9.15 33.32 1.07
C ILE A 291 -10.22 34.19 1.71
N ILE A 292 -10.41 35.42 1.22
CA ILE A 292 -11.45 36.36 1.69
C ILE A 292 -12.19 36.94 0.47
N THR A 293 -13.52 37.03 0.54
CA THR A 293 -14.33 37.70 -0.49
C THR A 293 -14.84 39.04 0.05
N TYR A 294 -14.63 40.11 -0.71
CA TYR A 294 -15.15 41.44 -0.44
C TYR A 294 -16.14 41.84 -1.54
N LEU A 295 -17.23 42.51 -1.15
CA LEU A 295 -18.12 43.21 -2.07
C LEU A 295 -17.81 44.71 -2.03
N GLU A 296 -17.84 45.38 -3.18
CA GLU A 296 -17.66 46.83 -3.32
C GLU A 296 -18.82 47.44 -4.15
N ASP A 297 -19.00 48.75 -4.01
CA ASP A 297 -20.30 49.47 -4.00
C ASP A 297 -21.27 49.26 -5.19
N VAL A 298 -22.56 49.21 -4.87
CA VAL A 298 -23.67 49.13 -5.85
C VAL A 298 -24.18 50.52 -6.24
N ALA A 299 -23.68 51.05 -7.36
CA ALA A 299 -24.11 52.34 -7.90
C ALA A 299 -25.40 52.22 -8.75
N LEU A 300 -26.54 52.68 -8.20
CA LEU A 300 -27.81 52.80 -8.93
C LEU A 300 -27.84 54.02 -9.85
N VAL A 301 -28.14 53.82 -11.14
CA VAL A 301 -28.41 54.91 -12.10
C VAL A 301 -29.90 54.95 -12.45
N ASP A 302 -30.68 55.73 -11.69
CA ASP A 302 -32.01 56.15 -12.15
C ASP A 302 -31.89 57.15 -13.30
N SER A 303 -32.67 56.93 -14.36
CA SER A 303 -32.73 57.80 -15.55
C SER A 303 -34.07 58.50 -15.72
N ASP A 304 -35.07 58.19 -14.88
CA ASP A 304 -36.48 58.44 -15.19
C ASP A 304 -37.14 59.47 -14.24
N SER A 305 -36.51 59.81 -13.11
CA SER A 305 -36.92 60.92 -12.24
C SER A 305 -36.32 62.27 -12.67
N GLY A 306 -37.04 62.98 -13.56
CA GLY A 306 -36.62 64.27 -14.14
C GLY A 306 -36.58 65.50 -13.21
N THR A 307 -36.08 65.37 -11.98
CA THR A 307 -35.95 66.46 -10.99
C THR A 307 -34.63 66.37 -10.23
N ALA A 308 -33.76 67.38 -10.34
CA ALA A 308 -32.48 67.41 -9.66
C ALA A 308 -32.64 67.48 -8.11
N GLY A 309 -32.14 66.45 -7.42
CA GLY A 309 -32.15 66.38 -5.96
C GLY A 309 -31.86 64.99 -5.42
N CYS A 310 -30.58 64.63 -5.28
CA CYS A 310 -30.17 63.31 -4.79
C CYS A 310 -30.48 63.13 -3.29
N GLN A 311 -31.69 62.65 -2.95
CA GLN A 311 -32.02 62.16 -1.61
C GLN A 311 -32.86 60.87 -1.64
N GLY A 312 -32.19 59.76 -1.33
CA GLY A 312 -32.76 58.75 -0.43
C GLY A 312 -33.61 57.62 -1.02
N VAL A 313 -32.94 56.59 -1.56
CA VAL A 313 -33.39 55.19 -1.43
C VAL A 313 -32.18 54.32 -1.08
N PHE A 314 -31.95 54.07 0.21
CA PHE A 314 -31.10 52.97 0.68
C PHE A 314 -32.03 51.84 1.12
N GLY A 315 -32.05 50.73 0.38
CA GLY A 315 -32.91 49.59 0.71
C GLY A 315 -33.30 48.71 -0.48
N ASN A 316 -32.37 47.88 -0.94
CA ASN A 316 -32.63 46.58 -1.56
C ASN A 316 -31.46 45.67 -1.18
N ASN A 317 -31.74 44.41 -0.83
CA ASN A 317 -30.68 43.49 -0.39
C ASN A 317 -30.07 42.79 -1.60
N THR A 318 -28.80 43.05 -1.90
CA THR A 318 -27.94 42.06 -2.57
C THR A 318 -27.64 40.92 -1.59
N THR A 319 -27.48 39.70 -2.11
CA THR A 319 -27.05 38.54 -1.32
C THR A 319 -26.09 37.69 -2.15
N THR A 320 -24.80 38.00 -2.07
CA THR A 320 -23.74 37.11 -2.55
C THR A 320 -23.71 35.86 -1.67
N ASN A 321 -23.64 34.68 -2.29
CA ASN A 321 -23.60 33.41 -1.58
C ASN A 321 -22.41 32.59 -2.07
N THR A 322 -21.31 32.63 -1.32
CA THR A 322 -20.06 31.96 -1.68
C THR A 322 -20.11 30.50 -1.27
N GLN A 323 -20.09 29.58 -2.25
CA GLN A 323 -19.94 28.15 -1.98
C GLN A 323 -18.53 27.70 -2.36
N PHE A 324 -17.70 27.50 -1.35
CA PHE A 324 -16.39 26.85 -1.49
C PHE A 324 -16.60 25.36 -1.80
N ILE A 325 -16.90 25.04 -3.06
CA ILE A 325 -16.96 23.67 -3.56
C ILE A 325 -15.52 23.14 -3.61
N ASN A 326 -15.07 22.61 -2.47
CA ASN A 326 -13.70 22.14 -2.33
C ASN A 326 -13.47 20.89 -3.20
N ARG A 327 -12.98 21.14 -4.43
CA ARG A 327 -12.43 20.12 -5.33
C ARG A 327 -10.96 19.79 -5.03
N ALA A 328 -10.54 19.89 -3.77
CA ALA A 328 -9.43 19.11 -3.25
C ALA A 328 -9.72 17.59 -3.35
N THR A 329 -9.55 17.03 -4.53
CA THR A 329 -8.55 16.00 -4.71
C THR A 329 -7.16 16.68 -4.68
N GLY A 330 -6.10 15.98 -4.29
CA GLY A 330 -4.75 16.55 -4.38
C GLY A 330 -4.37 17.68 -3.39
N MET A 331 -5.10 18.01 -2.31
CA MET A 331 -4.47 18.82 -1.23
C MET A 331 -3.45 17.95 -0.46
N GLN A 332 -2.34 17.61 -1.11
CA GLN A 332 -1.15 17.15 -0.43
C GLN A 332 -0.67 18.29 0.48
N VAL A 333 -1.12 18.26 1.74
CA VAL A 333 -0.19 18.50 2.83
C VAL A 333 1.07 17.67 2.50
N PRO A 334 2.29 18.23 2.61
CA PRO A 334 3.53 17.55 2.26
C PRO A 334 3.48 16.07 2.61
N ASP A 335 3.93 15.18 1.71
CA ASP A 335 4.08 13.76 2.03
C ASP A 335 5.10 13.63 3.17
N THR A 336 4.61 13.74 4.41
CA THR A 336 5.44 13.83 5.61
C THR A 336 6.23 12.54 5.73
N LEU A 337 7.55 12.68 5.81
CA LEU A 337 8.43 11.55 6.06
C LEU A 337 7.96 10.89 7.36
N PRO A 338 7.54 9.61 7.36
CA PRO A 338 6.79 9.07 8.51
C PRO A 338 7.66 8.74 9.74
N VAL A 339 8.76 9.47 9.92
CA VAL A 339 9.57 9.48 11.12
C VAL A 339 8.72 10.03 12.27
N THR A 340 8.26 9.13 13.14
CA THR A 340 7.59 9.53 14.39
C THR A 340 8.62 9.50 15.50
N LEU A 341 8.93 10.65 16.12
CA LEU A 341 9.79 10.68 17.31
C LEU A 341 9.09 10.11 18.56
N SER A 342 9.87 9.59 19.51
CA SER A 342 9.43 9.17 20.85
C SER A 342 10.13 9.90 22.00
N TYR A 343 11.33 10.44 21.74
CA TYR A 343 12.14 11.13 22.74
C TYR A 343 13.08 12.14 22.07
N MET A 344 13.27 13.31 22.68
CA MET A 344 14.25 14.30 22.27
C MET A 344 14.83 15.03 23.49
N HIS A 345 16.17 15.09 23.62
CA HIS A 345 16.84 15.91 24.64
C HIS A 345 18.23 16.32 24.16
N ALA A 346 18.49 17.62 24.08
CA ALA A 346 19.81 18.21 23.91
C ALA A 346 20.33 18.79 25.22
N GLU A 347 21.54 18.43 25.62
CA GLU A 347 22.18 18.80 26.89
C GLU A 347 23.46 19.59 26.60
N GLN A 348 23.54 20.85 27.05
CA GLN A 348 24.75 21.67 26.90
C GLN A 348 25.71 21.38 28.06
N SER A 349 26.93 20.95 27.73
CA SER A 349 27.96 20.62 28.72
C SER A 349 29.30 21.31 28.42
N SER A 350 30.21 21.28 29.39
CA SER A 350 31.62 21.65 29.17
C SER A 350 32.36 20.70 28.22
N SER A 351 31.79 19.53 27.92
CA SER A 351 32.28 18.59 26.90
C SER A 351 31.67 18.79 25.50
N GLY A 352 30.79 19.78 25.32
CA GLY A 352 30.06 20.01 24.07
C GLY A 352 28.54 19.86 24.23
N LEU A 353 27.82 19.95 23.10
CA LEU A 353 26.38 19.74 23.03
C LEU A 353 26.10 18.25 22.77
N ARG A 354 25.44 17.58 23.72
CA ARG A 354 25.02 16.17 23.57
C ARG A 354 23.56 16.13 23.12
N ILE A 355 23.29 15.64 21.92
CA ILE A 355 21.92 15.48 21.42
C ILE A 355 21.56 14.00 21.44
N ARG A 356 20.38 13.67 21.99
CA ARG A 356 19.84 12.31 22.09
C ARG A 356 18.40 12.30 21.58
N TRP A 357 18.08 11.40 20.66
CA TRP A 357 16.72 11.21 20.17
C TRP A 357 16.36 9.76 19.96
N ARG A 358 15.06 9.50 19.87
CA ARG A 358 14.49 8.21 19.51
C ARG A 358 13.30 8.40 18.60
N THR A 359 13.08 7.39 17.79
CA THR A 359 11.92 7.22 16.91
C THR A 359 11.02 6.11 17.47
N VAL A 360 9.75 6.08 17.04
CA VAL A 360 8.83 4.94 17.15
C VAL A 360 8.83 4.18 15.84
N ALA A 361 8.78 4.93 14.73
CA ALA A 361 8.87 4.44 13.37
C ALA A 361 9.83 5.35 12.59
N GLU A 362 10.51 4.76 11.61
CA GLU A 362 11.31 5.43 10.58
C GLU A 362 10.92 4.78 9.27
N ILE A 363 10.53 5.59 8.29
CA ILE A 363 10.02 5.12 7.01
C ILE A 363 10.65 6.00 5.95
N ASP A 364 11.15 5.36 4.90
CA ASP A 364 11.92 6.01 3.84
C ASP A 364 13.18 6.77 4.33
N ASN A 365 13.65 6.54 5.56
CA ASN A 365 14.60 7.45 6.22
C ASN A 365 16.08 7.02 6.03
N ILE A 366 16.87 7.78 5.28
CA ILE A 366 18.33 7.53 5.16
C ILE A 366 19.13 8.08 6.35
N GLY A 367 18.61 9.07 7.07
CA GLY A 367 19.26 9.62 8.26
C GLY A 367 18.88 11.07 8.55
N PHE A 368 19.60 11.66 9.51
CA PHE A 368 19.26 12.95 10.10
C PHE A 368 20.33 14.04 9.93
N ASN A 369 19.89 15.23 9.55
CA ASN A 369 20.56 16.50 9.77
C ASN A 369 20.14 17.12 11.12
N LEU A 370 20.98 18.01 11.65
CA LEU A 370 20.82 18.66 12.95
C LEU A 370 21.13 20.15 12.80
N TYR A 371 20.15 21.00 13.13
CA TYR A 371 20.31 22.45 13.10
C TYR A 371 20.30 23.01 14.52
N GLY A 372 21.08 24.06 14.76
CA GLY A 372 21.15 24.76 16.04
C GLY A 372 20.91 26.26 15.89
N ASP A 373 20.16 26.83 16.82
CA ASP A 373 19.95 28.26 16.96
C ASP A 373 21.16 28.87 17.68
N LEU A 374 22.04 29.46 16.87
CA LEU A 374 23.19 30.24 17.30
C LEU A 374 22.82 31.73 17.20
N ALA A 375 22.45 32.33 18.34
CA ALA A 375 22.13 33.75 18.48
C ALA A 375 21.02 34.27 17.54
N GLY A 376 20.01 33.45 17.24
CA GLY A 376 18.89 33.80 16.36
C GLY A 376 19.01 33.26 14.93
N HIS A 377 20.12 32.62 14.58
CA HIS A 377 20.37 32.04 13.26
C HIS A 377 20.47 30.52 13.32
N TRP A 378 19.72 29.83 12.46
CA TRP A 378 19.81 28.38 12.28
C TRP A 378 21.07 28.03 11.49
N VAL A 379 21.96 27.24 12.08
CA VAL A 379 23.15 26.68 11.44
C VAL A 379 23.15 25.17 11.52
N GLN A 380 23.59 24.48 10.46
CA GLN A 380 23.78 23.03 10.48
C GLN A 380 24.95 22.68 11.41
N LEU A 381 24.79 21.63 12.21
CA LEU A 381 25.75 21.22 13.25
C LEU A 381 26.52 19.94 12.89
N ASN A 382 26.08 19.23 11.85
CA ASN A 382 26.66 17.98 11.37
C ASN A 382 27.18 18.14 9.93
N ASP A 383 28.44 17.81 9.69
CA ASP A 383 29.08 17.89 8.36
C ASP A 383 28.59 16.79 7.39
N HIS A 384 28.01 15.71 7.95
CA HIS A 384 27.48 14.53 7.25
C HIS A 384 26.18 14.08 7.94
N LEU A 385 25.28 13.40 7.22
CA LEU A 385 24.10 12.77 7.84
C LEU A 385 24.45 11.86 9.02
N VAL A 386 23.65 11.95 10.08
CA VAL A 386 23.57 10.90 11.09
C VAL A 386 22.70 9.78 10.51
N ALA A 387 23.36 8.88 9.76
CA ALA A 387 22.72 7.77 9.07
C ALA A 387 21.74 7.00 9.97
N SER A 388 20.55 6.70 9.43
CA SER A 388 19.53 5.91 10.12
C SER A 388 20.04 4.50 10.46
N ALA A 389 19.56 3.94 11.57
CA ALA A 389 19.75 2.54 11.88
C ALA A 389 19.06 1.62 10.85
N ALA A 390 17.87 1.99 10.36
CA ALA A 390 17.05 1.18 9.46
C ALA A 390 16.15 2.07 8.59
N ILE A 391 16.26 1.93 7.26
CA ILE A 391 15.54 2.77 6.28
C ILE A 391 14.02 2.68 6.47
N ASN A 392 13.52 1.46 6.67
CA ASN A 392 12.13 1.15 6.93
C ASN A 392 12.02 0.31 8.20
N SER A 393 11.43 0.86 9.25
CA SER A 393 11.35 0.27 10.58
C SER A 393 10.13 0.76 11.35
N LEU A 394 9.44 -0.19 11.97
CA LEU A 394 8.38 0.06 12.95
C LEU A 394 8.84 -0.34 14.36
N GLU A 395 10.16 -0.30 14.63
CA GLU A 395 10.75 -0.50 15.95
C GLU A 395 11.50 0.75 16.45
N GLU A 396 11.48 0.98 17.76
CA GLU A 396 12.17 2.11 18.42
C GLU A 396 13.69 2.10 18.18
N GLN A 397 14.18 3.02 17.34
CA GLN A 397 15.61 3.29 17.18
C GLN A 397 16.10 4.31 18.23
N SER A 398 17.41 4.48 18.36
CA SER A 398 18.01 5.37 19.38
C SER A 398 19.34 5.93 18.92
N TYR A 399 19.44 7.25 18.93
CA TYR A 399 20.60 8.00 18.44
C TYR A 399 21.21 8.84 19.56
N THR A 400 22.52 9.06 19.49
CA THR A 400 23.25 9.95 20.39
C THR A 400 24.46 10.49 19.66
N ILE A 401 24.59 11.81 19.64
CA ILE A 401 25.74 12.53 19.07
C ILE A 401 26.29 13.51 20.11
N LEU A 402 27.59 13.79 20.00
CA LEU A 402 28.28 14.81 20.79
C LEU A 402 28.96 15.78 19.82
N LEU A 403 28.57 17.05 19.90
CA LEU A 403 28.97 18.10 18.98
C LEU A 403 29.83 19.14 19.71
N PRO A 404 30.79 19.80 19.04
CA PRO A 404 31.73 20.72 19.67
C PRO A 404 31.01 21.92 20.34
N GLY A 405 31.64 22.47 21.38
CA GLY A 405 31.01 23.38 22.35
C GLY A 405 30.72 24.80 21.87
N GLN A 406 29.88 24.96 20.84
CA GLN A 406 29.18 26.22 20.58
C GLN A 406 27.98 26.39 21.56
N PRO A 407 27.59 27.63 21.91
CA PRO A 407 26.45 27.88 22.79
C PRO A 407 25.13 27.87 22.00
N ILE A 408 24.58 26.68 21.77
CA ILE A 408 23.31 26.50 21.06
C ILE A 408 22.14 26.65 22.03
N SER A 409 21.10 27.40 21.63
CA SER A 409 19.95 27.71 22.49
C SER A 409 18.74 26.79 22.26
N ARG A 410 18.48 26.47 20.99
CA ARG A 410 17.44 25.55 20.49
C ARG A 410 18.03 24.69 19.38
N ILE A 411 17.45 23.53 19.13
CA ILE A 411 17.81 22.69 17.97
C ILE A 411 16.58 22.30 17.15
N GLN A 412 16.79 22.00 15.87
CA GLN A 412 15.85 21.25 15.04
C GLN A 412 16.53 19.96 14.59
N LEU A 413 15.74 18.90 14.50
CA LEU A 413 16.12 17.66 13.81
C LEU A 413 15.52 17.73 12.42
N GLU A 414 16.29 17.43 11.38
CA GLU A 414 15.79 17.29 10.01
C GLU A 414 16.02 15.85 9.58
N ASP A 415 14.97 15.11 9.29
CA ASP A 415 15.01 13.77 8.74
C ASP A 415 14.95 13.81 7.20
N VAL A 416 15.53 12.80 6.54
CA VAL A 416 15.80 12.82 5.10
C VAL A 416 15.43 11.50 4.45
N ALA A 417 14.71 11.60 3.33
CA ALA A 417 14.16 10.50 2.56
C ALA A 417 15.19 9.78 1.68
N THR A 418 14.87 8.57 1.22
CA THR A 418 15.62 7.88 0.16
C THR A 418 15.57 8.63 -1.18
N ASN A 419 14.49 9.39 -1.40
CA ASN A 419 14.30 10.31 -2.52
C ASN A 419 14.73 11.76 -2.22
N GLY A 420 15.43 12.02 -1.11
CA GLY A 420 15.96 13.34 -0.78
C GLY A 420 14.95 14.43 -0.37
N ARG A 421 13.63 14.12 -0.31
CA ARG A 421 12.65 14.87 0.50
C ARG A 421 13.14 14.98 1.95
N ARG A 422 12.65 15.99 2.68
CA ARG A 422 13.06 16.27 4.07
C ARG A 422 11.90 16.77 4.90
N GLN A 423 11.91 16.49 6.19
CA GLN A 423 11.01 17.08 7.17
C GLN A 423 11.82 17.66 8.34
N ARG A 424 11.23 18.60 9.09
CA ARG A 424 11.85 19.17 10.30
C ARG A 424 10.97 18.96 11.52
N HIS A 425 11.60 18.59 12.62
CA HIS A 425 10.98 18.49 13.94
C HIS A 425 11.59 19.51 14.90
N GLY A 426 10.75 20.07 15.77
CA GLY A 426 11.12 21.08 16.77
C GLY A 426 10.60 22.48 16.41
N PRO A 427 11.21 23.56 16.94
CA PRO A 427 12.46 23.59 17.67
C PRO A 427 12.36 23.07 19.11
N PHE A 428 13.39 22.35 19.54
CA PHE A 428 13.55 21.83 20.91
C PHE A 428 14.53 22.70 21.70
N THR A 429 14.13 23.17 22.88
CA THR A 429 14.97 23.96 23.79
C THR A 429 16.10 23.12 24.37
N VAL A 430 17.32 23.67 24.43
CA VAL A 430 18.47 22.96 25.02
C VAL A 430 18.35 22.95 26.56
N ASN A 431 18.65 21.79 27.15
CA ASN A 431 18.41 21.38 28.54
C ASN A 431 16.92 21.18 28.91
N GLN A 432 16.04 21.04 27.91
CA GLN A 432 14.68 20.54 28.07
C GLN A 432 14.59 19.11 27.49
N GLU A 433 13.80 18.24 28.14
CA GLU A 433 13.52 16.88 27.71
C GLU A 433 12.08 16.80 27.18
N TYR A 434 11.90 16.17 26.02
CA TYR A 434 10.63 16.01 25.32
C TYR A 434 10.35 14.53 25.04
N GLY A 435 9.08 14.14 25.09
CA GLY A 435 8.65 12.74 24.92
C GLY A 435 8.95 11.86 26.14
N GLU A 436 9.06 10.55 25.94
CA GLU A 436 9.42 9.60 27.01
C GLU A 436 10.30 8.45 26.50
N SER A 437 11.20 7.96 27.36
CA SER A 437 12.14 6.87 27.06
C SER A 437 11.58 5.46 27.28
N ARG A 438 10.25 5.31 27.40
CA ARG A 438 9.56 4.04 27.73
C ARG A 438 8.94 3.38 26.50
N ARG A 439 9.37 2.15 26.21
CA ARG A 439 8.86 1.31 25.11
C ARG A 439 7.42 0.84 25.33
N ALA A 440 6.74 0.56 24.21
CA ALA A 440 5.48 -0.16 24.18
C ALA A 440 5.57 -1.54 24.88
N ARG A 441 4.43 -2.09 25.31
CA ARG A 441 4.38 -3.35 26.06
C ARG A 441 4.80 -4.52 25.17
N ARG A 442 5.73 -5.35 25.62
CA ARG A 442 6.21 -6.53 24.88
C ARG A 442 5.29 -7.74 25.04
N ILE A 443 5.07 -8.46 23.94
CA ILE A 443 4.22 -9.65 23.91
C ILE A 443 4.98 -10.89 24.42
N ASN A 444 4.41 -11.63 25.37
CA ASN A 444 5.01 -12.86 25.89
C ASN A 444 4.60 -14.10 25.07
N TRP A 445 4.95 -14.13 23.79
CA TRP A 445 4.64 -15.25 22.90
C TRP A 445 5.22 -16.60 23.35
N ARG A 446 6.36 -16.59 24.04
CA ARG A 446 6.98 -17.80 24.62
C ARG A 446 6.12 -18.41 25.73
N GLN A 447 5.36 -17.62 26.48
CA GLN A 447 4.32 -18.13 27.38
C GLN A 447 3.13 -18.68 26.58
N GLN A 448 2.67 -17.95 25.56
CA GLN A 448 1.48 -18.38 24.80
C GLN A 448 1.70 -19.70 24.03
N ARG A 449 2.85 -19.88 23.37
CA ARG A 449 3.19 -21.18 22.74
C ARG A 449 3.28 -22.33 23.75
N ARG A 450 3.66 -22.08 25.02
CA ARG A 450 3.62 -23.11 26.08
C ARG A 450 2.19 -23.48 26.49
N VAL A 451 1.27 -22.51 26.55
CA VAL A 451 -0.17 -22.75 26.79
C VAL A 451 -0.76 -23.60 25.67
N LEU A 452 -0.55 -23.20 24.41
CA LEU A 452 -1.04 -23.93 23.23
C LEU A 452 -0.47 -25.36 23.14
N ALA A 453 0.82 -25.55 23.39
CA ALA A 453 1.43 -26.89 23.45
C ALA A 453 0.86 -27.74 24.61
N GLY A 454 0.54 -27.11 25.74
CA GLY A 454 -0.15 -27.74 26.87
C GLY A 454 -1.55 -28.24 26.49
N GLU A 455 -2.35 -27.39 25.84
CA GLU A 455 -3.69 -27.78 25.37
C GLU A 455 -3.64 -28.83 24.27
N ARG A 456 -2.73 -28.72 23.30
CA ARG A 456 -2.52 -29.75 22.26
C ARG A 456 -2.22 -31.10 22.91
N ARG A 457 -1.32 -31.15 23.90
CA ARG A 457 -1.00 -32.39 24.64
C ARG A 457 -2.21 -32.95 25.40
N LEU A 458 -3.06 -32.10 25.99
CA LEU A 458 -4.29 -32.54 26.65
C LEU A 458 -5.30 -33.11 25.63
N LYS A 459 -5.57 -32.41 24.53
CA LYS A 459 -6.44 -32.89 23.42
C LYS A 459 -5.94 -34.24 22.87
N LEU A 460 -4.63 -34.41 22.67
CA LEU A 460 -4.02 -35.66 22.21
C LEU A 460 -4.12 -36.81 23.22
N SER A 461 -4.12 -36.51 24.53
CA SER A 461 -4.29 -37.54 25.56
C SER A 461 -5.71 -38.10 25.66
N ALA A 462 -6.69 -37.49 24.98
CA ALA A 462 -8.11 -37.85 25.06
C ALA A 462 -8.56 -38.90 24.03
N GLY A 463 -7.71 -39.35 23.10
CA GLY A 463 -8.09 -40.36 22.12
C GLY A 463 -6.96 -40.87 21.23
N THR A 464 -7.16 -42.04 20.63
CA THR A 464 -6.23 -42.66 19.68
C THR A 464 -6.56 -42.23 18.26
N HIS A 465 -5.60 -41.62 17.55
CA HIS A 465 -5.81 -41.14 16.18
C HIS A 465 -5.31 -42.14 15.14
N THR A 466 -5.97 -42.20 13.98
CA THR A 466 -5.58 -43.07 12.84
C THR A 466 -5.24 -42.26 11.59
N ASN A 467 -4.95 -40.97 11.76
CA ASN A 467 -4.57 -40.00 10.74
C ASN A 467 -3.63 -38.95 11.33
N ALA A 468 -2.83 -38.29 10.49
CA ALA A 468 -1.87 -37.26 10.90
C ALA A 468 -1.65 -36.20 9.81
N ARG A 469 -1.35 -34.96 10.21
CA ARG A 469 -0.66 -33.98 9.34
C ARG A 469 0.84 -34.15 9.58
N LEU A 470 1.59 -34.05 8.50
CA LEU A 470 3.02 -34.32 8.42
C LEU A 470 3.69 -33.07 7.85
N ASP A 471 4.21 -32.22 8.72
CA ASP A 471 4.76 -30.93 8.31
C ASP A 471 6.22 -31.11 7.87
N VAL A 472 6.47 -30.92 6.58
CA VAL A 472 7.79 -31.06 5.95
C VAL A 472 8.46 -29.70 5.88
N SER A 473 9.50 -29.51 6.69
CA SER A 473 10.36 -28.31 6.71
C SER A 473 11.64 -28.44 5.86
N LYS A 474 11.86 -29.59 5.20
CA LYS A 474 12.99 -29.83 4.30
C LYS A 474 12.60 -30.75 3.16
N SER A 475 12.93 -30.36 1.92
CA SER A 475 12.71 -31.18 0.73
C SER A 475 13.63 -32.42 0.73
N GLY A 476 13.06 -33.60 0.49
CA GLY A 476 13.81 -34.85 0.49
C GLY A 476 12.95 -36.10 0.71
N LEU A 477 13.61 -37.26 0.82
CA LEU A 477 12.95 -38.47 1.31
C LEU A 477 12.61 -38.30 2.79
N GLN A 478 11.32 -38.30 3.09
CA GLN A 478 10.78 -38.35 4.45
C GLN A 478 10.65 -39.81 4.90
N GLN A 479 10.96 -40.10 6.16
CA GLN A 479 10.74 -41.40 6.80
C GLN A 479 10.00 -41.24 8.13
N ILE A 480 9.08 -42.17 8.40
CA ILE A 480 8.30 -42.25 9.63
C ILE A 480 8.31 -43.71 10.09
N GLU A 481 8.73 -43.97 11.32
CA GLU A 481 8.72 -45.29 11.95
C GLU A 481 7.46 -45.49 12.82
N HIS A 482 7.13 -46.75 13.13
CA HIS A 482 6.01 -47.12 14.01
C HIS A 482 6.00 -46.34 15.34
N ALA A 483 7.18 -46.19 15.95
CA ALA A 483 7.35 -45.45 17.21
C ALA A 483 7.12 -43.93 17.07
N ASP A 484 7.41 -43.34 15.91
CA ASP A 484 7.24 -41.89 15.67
C ASP A 484 5.75 -41.52 15.66
N LEU A 485 4.93 -42.36 15.02
CA LEU A 485 3.47 -42.23 15.03
C LEU A 485 2.92 -42.36 16.46
N LEU A 486 3.31 -43.40 17.20
CA LEU A 486 2.83 -43.60 18.57
C LEU A 486 3.24 -42.44 19.50
N ALA A 487 4.48 -41.93 19.39
CA ALA A 487 4.95 -40.78 20.15
C ALA A 487 4.14 -39.50 19.86
N ALA A 488 3.58 -39.37 18.65
CA ALA A 488 2.71 -38.27 18.25
C ALA A 488 1.22 -38.48 18.58
N GLY A 489 0.82 -39.65 19.12
CA GLY A 489 -0.58 -40.00 19.42
C GLY A 489 -1.35 -40.63 18.24
N VAL A 490 -0.64 -41.07 17.20
CA VAL A 490 -1.19 -41.79 16.05
C VAL A 490 -0.93 -43.29 16.22
N ASP A 491 -1.97 -44.11 16.30
CA ASP A 491 -1.83 -45.56 16.24
C ASP A 491 -2.43 -46.11 14.94
N LEU A 492 -1.60 -46.78 14.15
CA LEU A 492 -2.02 -47.52 12.97
C LEU A 492 -1.87 -49.05 13.15
N SER A 493 -1.53 -49.52 14.35
CA SER A 493 -1.14 -50.92 14.60
C SER A 493 -2.18 -51.93 14.08
N GLY A 494 -1.71 -52.88 13.28
CA GLY A 494 -2.55 -53.89 12.63
C GLY A 494 -3.40 -53.39 11.45
N ILE A 495 -3.37 -52.09 11.10
CA ILE A 495 -4.00 -51.58 9.87
C ILE A 495 -3.20 -52.10 8.67
N LYS A 496 -3.90 -52.83 7.78
CA LYS A 496 -3.35 -53.34 6.52
C LYS A 496 -2.68 -52.23 5.71
N HIS A 497 -1.47 -52.45 5.18
CA HIS A 497 -0.78 -51.47 4.35
C HIS A 497 -1.56 -51.09 3.09
N GLN A 498 -2.55 -51.86 2.62
CA GLN A 498 -3.43 -51.47 1.51
C GLN A 498 -4.31 -50.24 1.84
N ARG A 499 -4.41 -49.86 3.12
CA ARG A 499 -5.20 -48.72 3.59
C ARG A 499 -4.40 -47.45 3.91
N ILE A 500 -3.07 -47.58 4.08
CA ILE A 500 -2.21 -46.46 4.49
C ILE A 500 -1.74 -45.68 3.26
N GLY A 501 -2.02 -44.39 3.20
CA GLY A 501 -1.73 -43.51 2.06
C GLY A 501 -1.37 -42.09 2.52
N ILE A 502 -0.80 -41.29 1.62
CA ILE A 502 -0.41 -39.90 1.90
C ILE A 502 -0.96 -39.00 0.80
N SER A 503 -1.40 -37.79 1.14
CA SER A 503 -1.70 -36.73 0.17
C SER A 503 -0.88 -35.46 0.35
N ASP A 504 -0.78 -34.73 -0.76
CA ASP A 504 -0.21 -33.38 -0.90
C ASP A 504 -1.19 -32.58 -1.77
N GLN A 505 -1.63 -31.40 -1.33
CA GLN A 505 -2.70 -30.62 -1.98
C GLN A 505 -3.92 -31.48 -2.39
N GLY A 506 -4.32 -32.40 -1.51
CA GLY A 506 -5.39 -33.37 -1.72
C GLY A 506 -5.11 -34.47 -2.76
N ARG A 507 -3.98 -34.44 -3.49
CA ARG A 507 -3.57 -35.47 -4.46
C ARG A 507 -2.83 -36.61 -3.74
N ALA A 508 -3.11 -37.86 -4.12
CA ALA A 508 -2.43 -39.01 -3.52
C ALA A 508 -0.98 -39.12 -4.03
N ILE A 509 0.00 -39.13 -3.13
CA ILE A 509 1.43 -39.19 -3.48
C ILE A 509 2.02 -40.59 -3.30
N ALA A 510 3.13 -40.85 -4.00
CA ALA A 510 3.81 -42.13 -3.99
C ALA A 510 4.50 -42.38 -2.65
N ARG A 511 4.09 -43.45 -1.95
CA ARG A 511 4.71 -43.87 -0.68
C ARG A 511 5.12 -45.33 -0.71
N TRP A 512 6.23 -45.63 -0.04
CA TRP A 512 6.70 -46.98 0.26
C TRP A 512 6.34 -47.33 1.72
N ILE A 513 6.15 -48.60 2.03
CA ILE A 513 6.29 -49.11 3.41
C ILE A 513 7.32 -50.25 3.36
N SER A 514 8.34 -50.14 4.19
CA SER A 514 9.24 -51.24 4.49
C SER A 514 8.58 -52.12 5.55
N ASP A 515 8.36 -53.38 5.18
CA ASP A 515 7.71 -54.44 5.96
C ASP A 515 8.76 -55.54 6.26
N PRO A 516 9.35 -55.58 7.47
CA PRO A 516 10.41 -56.54 7.79
C PRO A 516 9.91 -57.92 8.25
N ASP A 517 8.66 -58.04 8.69
CA ASP A 517 8.08 -59.31 9.20
C ASP A 517 7.20 -60.03 8.16
N GLY A 518 6.65 -59.29 7.18
CA GLY A 518 5.91 -59.79 6.04
C GLY A 518 4.40 -59.95 6.25
N ASP A 519 3.83 -59.46 7.35
CA ASP A 519 2.40 -59.65 7.67
C ASP A 519 1.46 -58.71 6.86
N GLY A 520 2.00 -57.66 6.22
CA GLY A 520 1.26 -56.73 5.38
C GLY A 520 0.39 -55.72 6.15
N ARG A 521 0.65 -55.50 7.45
CA ARG A 521 -0.01 -54.55 8.34
C ARG A 521 1.03 -53.71 9.09
N TRP A 522 0.60 -52.55 9.55
CA TRP A 522 1.49 -51.67 10.31
C TRP A 522 1.91 -52.30 11.65
N SER A 523 3.20 -52.60 11.76
CA SER A 523 3.83 -53.42 12.80
C SER A 523 5.00 -52.70 13.49
N SER A 524 5.47 -53.23 14.62
CA SER A 524 6.62 -52.70 15.37
C SER A 524 7.94 -53.02 14.65
N GLY A 525 8.34 -52.13 13.74
CA GLY A 525 9.53 -52.26 12.90
C GLY A 525 9.33 -51.67 11.51
N ASP A 526 8.07 -51.47 11.12
CA ASP A 526 7.68 -50.85 9.86
C ASP A 526 8.18 -49.40 9.72
N ARG A 527 8.43 -49.04 8.47
CA ARG A 527 8.83 -47.68 8.09
C ARG A 527 8.06 -47.22 6.87
N LEU A 528 7.35 -46.11 7.01
CA LEU A 528 6.67 -45.39 5.95
C LEU A 528 7.66 -44.39 5.34
N SER A 529 7.69 -44.25 4.01
CA SER A 529 8.58 -43.28 3.35
C SER A 529 7.98 -42.70 2.08
N PHE A 530 8.25 -41.42 1.81
CA PHE A 530 7.73 -40.67 0.66
C PHE A 530 8.64 -39.49 0.31
N ILE A 531 8.64 -39.04 -0.95
CA ILE A 531 9.27 -37.75 -1.29
C ILE A 531 8.35 -36.63 -0.82
N GLY A 532 8.85 -35.75 0.04
CA GLY A 532 8.18 -34.51 0.44
C GLY A 532 9.01 -33.31 0.00
N THR A 533 8.35 -32.25 -0.45
CA THR A 533 8.95 -30.96 -0.85
C THR A 533 8.41 -29.85 0.04
N VAL A 534 9.25 -28.85 0.34
CA VAL A 534 8.80 -27.61 1.00
C VAL A 534 8.11 -26.71 -0.03
N GLN A 535 7.06 -26.02 0.40
CA GLN A 535 6.45 -24.89 -0.28
C GLN A 535 6.45 -23.73 0.72
N LYS A 536 7.27 -22.70 0.48
CA LYS A 536 7.21 -21.44 1.23
C LYS A 536 5.92 -20.70 0.87
N THR A 537 5.37 -19.94 1.82
CA THR A 537 4.30 -18.95 1.66
C THR A 537 4.50 -17.85 2.71
N LEU A 538 3.83 -16.69 2.60
CA LEU A 538 3.82 -15.66 3.65
C LEU A 538 3.36 -16.15 5.04
N TYR A 539 2.79 -17.35 5.14
CA TYR A 539 2.20 -17.91 6.36
C TYR A 539 2.86 -19.22 6.84
N SER A 540 3.82 -19.78 6.09
CA SER A 540 4.45 -21.06 6.43
C SER A 540 5.77 -21.30 5.70
N ALA A 541 6.79 -21.72 6.46
CA ALA A 541 8.08 -22.23 5.96
C ALA A 541 8.08 -23.76 5.70
N LYS A 542 6.91 -24.40 5.72
CA LYS A 542 6.74 -25.86 5.61
C LYS A 542 5.64 -26.22 4.61
N ASN A 543 5.71 -27.40 3.97
CA ASN A 543 4.53 -27.99 3.33
C ASN A 543 3.82 -29.00 4.27
N SER A 544 2.50 -29.09 4.18
CA SER A 544 1.66 -29.98 4.99
C SER A 544 1.18 -31.18 4.17
N TYR A 545 1.59 -32.39 4.57
CA TYR A 545 1.12 -33.65 3.96
C TYR A 545 0.13 -34.37 4.89
N ILE A 546 -0.86 -35.08 4.36
CA ILE A 546 -1.87 -35.78 5.18
C ILE A 546 -1.73 -37.30 5.08
N LEU A 547 -1.63 -37.96 6.24
CA LEU A 547 -1.58 -39.41 6.41
C LEU A 547 -3.00 -39.99 6.59
N HIS A 548 -3.39 -40.88 5.68
CA HIS A 548 -4.70 -41.50 5.59
C HIS A 548 -4.65 -42.99 5.92
N SER A 549 -5.70 -43.52 6.54
CA SER A 549 -5.86 -44.94 6.90
C SER A 549 -7.13 -45.59 6.35
N ASP A 550 -7.83 -44.95 5.40
CA ASP A 550 -9.08 -45.42 4.81
C ASP A 550 -8.93 -46.12 3.44
N GLY A 551 -7.74 -46.05 2.82
CA GLY A 551 -7.44 -46.61 1.50
C GLY A 551 -7.67 -45.66 0.31
N ARG A 552 -8.24 -44.46 0.48
CA ARG A 552 -8.60 -43.58 -0.65
C ARG A 552 -7.42 -42.83 -1.27
N LYS A 553 -6.39 -42.52 -0.49
CA LYS A 553 -5.20 -41.77 -0.94
C LYS A 553 -3.95 -42.67 -1.07
N VAL A 554 -4.14 -43.92 -1.48
CA VAL A 554 -3.06 -44.92 -1.55
C VAL A 554 -2.48 -44.99 -2.96
N HIS A 555 -1.41 -44.24 -3.20
CA HIS A 555 -0.52 -44.48 -4.34
C HIS A 555 0.75 -45.19 -3.84
N ARG A 556 0.91 -46.46 -4.22
CA ARG A 556 2.05 -47.28 -3.80
C ARG A 556 3.24 -47.03 -4.73
N ALA A 557 4.38 -46.69 -4.14
CA ALA A 557 5.66 -46.86 -4.79
C ALA A 557 5.91 -48.38 -5.01
N GLU A 558 6.40 -48.74 -6.19
CA GLU A 558 6.86 -50.12 -6.48
C GLU A 558 8.37 -50.25 -6.20
N GLN A 559 8.90 -51.48 -6.21
CA GLN A 559 10.33 -51.72 -6.36
C GLN A 559 10.64 -52.04 -7.81
N ARG A 560 11.45 -51.19 -8.47
CA ARG A 560 11.81 -51.34 -9.88
C ARG A 560 13.30 -51.56 -10.05
N HIS A 561 13.67 -52.68 -10.68
CA HIS A 561 15.05 -52.93 -11.06
C HIS A 561 15.43 -52.08 -12.28
N LEU A 562 16.43 -51.21 -12.12
CA LEU A 562 16.96 -50.33 -13.16
C LEU A 562 18.34 -50.81 -13.60
N LYS A 563 18.47 -51.15 -14.89
CA LYS A 563 19.74 -51.56 -15.51
C LYS A 563 20.37 -50.40 -16.26
N ALA A 564 21.69 -50.26 -16.15
CA ALA A 564 22.44 -49.19 -16.80
C ALA A 564 22.46 -49.39 -18.32
N LYS A 565 21.90 -48.43 -19.07
CA LYS A 565 21.89 -48.37 -20.53
C LYS A 565 21.87 -46.91 -20.95
N GLY A 566 22.80 -46.50 -21.82
CA GLY A 566 22.91 -45.11 -22.27
C GLY A 566 24.36 -44.64 -22.38
N SER A 567 24.53 -43.32 -22.54
CA SER A 567 25.77 -42.62 -22.21
C SER A 567 26.02 -42.65 -20.70
N LEU A 568 27.28 -42.80 -20.28
CA LEU A 568 27.68 -42.56 -18.90
C LEU A 568 27.91 -41.06 -18.72
N ASN A 569 27.07 -40.40 -17.93
CA ASN A 569 27.34 -39.05 -17.45
C ASN A 569 28.02 -39.12 -16.07
N LYS A 570 29.04 -38.27 -15.88
CA LYS A 570 29.81 -38.15 -14.62
C LYS A 570 29.67 -36.78 -13.97
N VAL A 571 28.96 -35.87 -14.64
CA VAL A 571 28.70 -34.50 -14.24
C VAL A 571 27.20 -34.36 -14.03
N VAL A 572 26.80 -33.56 -13.05
CA VAL A 572 25.41 -33.14 -12.82
C VAL A 572 25.37 -31.63 -12.66
N ARG A 573 24.28 -30.98 -13.09
CA ARG A 573 23.95 -29.63 -12.59
C ARG A 573 23.62 -29.74 -11.10
N ARG A 574 24.11 -28.80 -10.29
CA ARG A 574 23.66 -28.56 -8.92
C ARG A 574 23.38 -27.07 -8.76
N HIS A 575 22.35 -26.75 -8.00
CA HIS A 575 21.99 -25.40 -7.62
C HIS A 575 22.50 -25.11 -6.20
N TYR A 576 23.16 -23.97 -6.01
CA TYR A 576 23.47 -23.36 -4.72
C TYR A 576 22.65 -22.08 -4.59
N SER A 577 22.11 -21.79 -3.40
CA SER A 577 21.41 -20.54 -3.11
C SER A 577 21.83 -20.00 -1.74
N HIS A 578 21.88 -18.68 -1.63
CA HIS A 578 22.18 -17.93 -0.43
C HIS A 578 21.08 -16.88 -0.22
N GLU A 579 20.09 -17.28 0.58
CA GLU A 579 18.86 -16.54 0.89
C GLU A 579 18.67 -16.63 2.43
N PRO A 580 19.36 -15.77 3.21
CA PRO A 580 19.46 -15.92 4.65
C PRO A 580 18.30 -15.25 5.42
N ASN A 581 17.56 -14.34 4.78
CA ASN A 581 16.36 -13.66 5.29
C ASN A 581 16.58 -13.07 6.69
N SER A 582 17.60 -12.22 6.80
CA SER A 582 18.07 -11.62 8.06
C SER A 582 17.40 -10.28 8.39
N GLN A 583 16.80 -9.61 7.41
CA GLN A 583 16.15 -8.30 7.54
C GLN A 583 14.70 -8.35 7.04
N TYR A 584 13.85 -7.47 7.59
CA TYR A 584 12.45 -7.30 7.21
C TYR A 584 12.24 -5.89 6.65
N SER A 585 11.49 -5.76 5.56
CA SER A 585 10.95 -4.48 5.10
C SER A 585 9.52 -4.66 4.62
N PHE A 586 8.62 -3.76 5.04
CA PHE A 586 7.28 -3.67 4.45
C PHE A 586 7.31 -3.07 3.03
N ALA A 587 8.46 -2.52 2.60
CA ALA A 587 8.75 -1.94 1.29
C ALA A 587 9.76 -2.81 0.50
N ALA A 588 9.73 -4.13 0.71
CA ALA A 588 10.57 -5.05 -0.07
C ALA A 588 9.91 -5.33 -1.42
N LEU A 589 10.66 -5.22 -2.52
CA LEU A 589 10.16 -5.54 -3.87
C LEU A 589 10.26 -7.04 -4.22
N GLY A 590 10.70 -7.87 -3.27
CA GLY A 590 10.78 -9.33 -3.41
C GLY A 590 9.42 -10.04 -3.29
N ALA A 591 9.45 -11.38 -3.38
CA ALA A 591 8.24 -12.22 -3.28
C ALA A 591 7.75 -12.46 -1.84
N ASP A 592 8.55 -12.11 -0.84
CA ASP A 592 8.16 -12.02 0.57
C ASP A 592 8.93 -10.84 1.23
N PRO A 593 8.50 -10.31 2.41
CA PRO A 593 9.07 -9.09 2.98
C PRO A 593 10.46 -9.25 3.64
N TRP A 594 11.17 -10.35 3.37
CA TRP A 594 12.44 -10.68 4.01
C TRP A 594 13.59 -10.75 3.00
N TYR A 595 14.78 -10.33 3.41
CA TYR A 595 15.96 -10.20 2.54
C TYR A 595 17.28 -10.39 3.32
N ASP A 596 18.42 -10.45 2.62
CA ASP A 596 19.73 -10.61 3.24
C ASP A 596 20.16 -9.35 4.02
N THR A 597 20.43 -8.25 3.31
CA THR A 597 20.94 -7.02 3.92
C THR A 597 20.83 -5.81 3.01
N ASP A 598 20.66 -4.62 3.61
CA ASP A 598 21.08 -3.37 2.98
C ASP A 598 22.60 -3.36 2.74
N ILE A 599 23.03 -2.68 1.67
CA ILE A 599 24.41 -2.27 1.38
C ILE A 599 24.38 -0.76 1.21
N ARG A 600 25.00 0.02 2.12
CA ARG A 600 24.85 1.48 2.18
C ARG A 600 26.17 2.23 2.02
N ALA A 601 26.39 2.86 0.86
CA ALA A 601 27.58 3.67 0.56
C ALA A 601 27.35 5.13 0.99
N ILE A 602 27.46 5.40 2.30
CA ILE A 602 27.03 6.69 2.87
C ILE A 602 28.15 7.73 3.00
N ARG A 603 29.41 7.30 3.19
CA ARG A 603 30.57 8.21 3.39
C ARG A 603 31.79 7.72 2.61
N GLY A 604 31.58 7.44 1.33
CA GLY A 604 32.50 6.72 0.46
C GLY A 604 32.11 5.26 0.21
N PRO A 605 32.96 4.50 -0.52
CA PRO A 605 32.65 3.15 -1.01
C PRO A 605 32.42 2.13 0.09
N VAL A 606 31.57 1.14 -0.21
CA VAL A 606 31.30 0.00 0.67
C VAL A 606 31.39 -1.33 -0.09
N THR A 607 31.85 -2.37 0.60
CA THR A 607 32.01 -3.71 0.05
C THR A 607 31.26 -4.74 0.89
N LEU A 608 30.29 -5.43 0.29
CA LEU A 608 29.72 -6.65 0.84
C LEU A 608 30.53 -7.87 0.36
N ASN A 609 30.84 -8.80 1.28
CA ASN A 609 31.41 -10.10 0.94
C ASN A 609 30.47 -11.23 1.37
N ARG A 610 30.38 -12.27 0.54
CA ARG A 610 29.64 -13.51 0.78
C ARG A 610 30.51 -14.71 0.46
N HIS A 611 30.83 -15.51 1.47
CA HIS A 611 31.71 -16.67 1.34
C HIS A 611 30.90 -17.96 1.18
N PHE A 612 31.26 -18.81 0.22
CA PHE A 612 30.52 -20.04 -0.06
C PHE A 612 31.39 -21.19 -0.59
N ASP A 613 30.90 -22.40 -0.38
CA ASP A 613 31.52 -23.67 -0.77
C ASP A 613 30.59 -24.41 -1.75
N LEU A 614 31.12 -24.89 -2.88
CA LEU A 614 30.36 -25.61 -3.90
C LEU A 614 30.65 -27.11 -3.82
N ASP A 615 29.74 -27.87 -3.22
CA ASP A 615 29.96 -29.30 -3.00
C ASP A 615 30.04 -30.08 -4.32
N GLY A 616 31.10 -30.88 -4.44
CA GLY A 616 31.41 -31.66 -5.64
C GLY A 616 31.82 -30.85 -6.87
N TYR A 617 32.03 -29.52 -6.79
CA TYR A 617 32.35 -28.67 -7.97
C TYR A 617 33.33 -29.31 -8.97
N ILE A 618 32.91 -29.34 -10.24
CA ILE A 618 33.75 -29.66 -11.40
C ILE A 618 34.03 -28.35 -12.13
N ASP A 619 35.28 -28.19 -12.58
CA ASP A 619 35.70 -26.99 -13.29
C ASP A 619 35.15 -26.96 -14.72
N ALA A 620 34.05 -26.20 -14.90
CA ALA A 620 33.28 -26.01 -16.12
C ALA A 620 32.41 -24.75 -15.98
N PRO A 621 31.76 -24.25 -17.05
CA PRO A 621 30.88 -23.10 -16.95
C PRO A 621 29.72 -23.27 -15.96
N ALA A 622 29.30 -22.15 -15.38
CA ALA A 622 28.21 -22.07 -14.40
C ALA A 622 27.46 -20.74 -14.54
N THR A 623 26.19 -20.70 -14.16
CA THR A 623 25.40 -19.46 -14.16
C THR A 623 25.33 -18.90 -12.74
N LEU A 624 25.54 -17.59 -12.55
CA LEU A 624 25.27 -16.85 -11.31
C LEU A 624 24.09 -15.91 -11.53
N VAL A 625 23.19 -15.86 -10.55
CA VAL A 625 22.09 -14.88 -10.48
C VAL A 625 22.14 -14.18 -9.12
N ILE A 626 22.05 -12.86 -9.10
CA ILE A 626 21.94 -12.02 -7.90
C ILE A 626 20.64 -11.22 -8.01
N GLU A 627 19.88 -11.10 -6.91
CA GLU A 627 18.57 -10.45 -6.88
C GLU A 627 18.48 -9.47 -5.71
N GLY A 628 17.83 -8.32 -5.92
CA GLY A 628 17.70 -7.25 -4.94
C GLY A 628 16.91 -6.07 -5.49
N TRP A 629 16.99 -4.91 -4.83
CA TRP A 629 16.41 -3.66 -5.32
C TRP A 629 17.25 -2.43 -4.96
N GLY A 630 17.11 -1.38 -5.75
CA GLY A 630 17.56 -0.04 -5.39
C GLY A 630 16.71 0.51 -4.24
N VAL A 631 17.32 1.21 -3.29
CA VAL A 631 16.62 1.77 -2.13
C VAL A 631 16.51 3.29 -2.23
N THR A 632 17.43 4.00 -2.88
CA THR A 632 17.33 5.44 -3.17
C THR A 632 16.55 5.72 -4.45
N ASP A 633 16.10 6.97 -4.58
CA ASP A 633 15.35 7.45 -5.75
C ASP A 633 15.51 8.97 -5.88
N PHE A 634 16.74 9.43 -6.08
CA PHE A 634 17.04 10.88 -6.04
C PHE A 634 16.47 11.64 -7.25
N PRO A 635 15.96 12.89 -7.07
CA PRO A 635 15.25 13.59 -8.14
C PRO A 635 16.12 13.84 -9.38
N GLY A 636 15.81 13.13 -10.47
CA GLY A 636 16.61 13.15 -11.68
C GLY A 636 16.07 12.23 -12.79
N ASN A 637 16.96 11.88 -13.71
CA ASN A 637 16.86 10.78 -14.68
C ASN A 637 18.29 10.23 -14.93
N GLN A 638 19.10 10.19 -13.88
CA GLN A 638 20.51 9.83 -13.90
C GLN A 638 20.73 8.75 -12.86
N PRO A 639 21.41 7.64 -13.18
CA PRO A 639 21.61 6.55 -12.24
C PRO A 639 22.10 6.98 -10.85
N ASP A 640 21.30 6.69 -9.83
CA ASP A 640 21.64 6.82 -8.41
C ASP A 640 22.04 5.48 -7.76
N HIS A 641 22.13 4.42 -8.57
CA HIS A 641 22.71 3.14 -8.19
C HIS A 641 23.84 2.71 -9.14
N HIS A 642 24.96 2.30 -8.54
CA HIS A 642 26.09 1.67 -9.24
C HIS A 642 26.64 0.52 -8.41
N LEU A 643 26.48 -0.72 -8.89
CA LEU A 643 27.12 -1.88 -8.26
C LEU A 643 28.08 -2.64 -9.20
N ILE A 644 29.28 -2.90 -8.67
CA ILE A 644 30.32 -3.70 -9.32
C ILE A 644 30.36 -5.07 -8.66
N VAL A 645 30.20 -6.13 -9.45
CA VAL A 645 30.21 -7.51 -8.94
C VAL A 645 31.56 -8.16 -9.24
N SER A 646 32.16 -8.77 -8.21
CA SER A 646 33.41 -9.52 -8.31
C SER A 646 33.26 -10.93 -7.72
N LEU A 647 33.82 -11.92 -8.41
CA LEU A 647 33.89 -13.30 -7.94
C LEU A 647 35.35 -13.72 -7.83
N ASN A 648 35.77 -14.18 -6.64
CA ASN A 648 37.14 -14.66 -6.38
C ASN A 648 38.26 -13.65 -6.76
N ASN A 649 37.98 -12.35 -6.60
CA ASN A 649 38.80 -11.19 -6.97
C ASN A 649 38.89 -10.88 -8.47
N VAL A 650 37.94 -11.37 -9.28
CA VAL A 650 37.78 -11.02 -10.70
C VAL A 650 36.43 -10.31 -10.87
N VAL A 651 36.42 -9.08 -11.40
CA VAL A 651 35.18 -8.40 -11.81
C VAL A 651 34.53 -9.23 -12.91
N ILE A 652 33.23 -9.51 -12.80
CA ILE A 652 32.50 -10.33 -13.77
C ILE A 652 31.71 -9.44 -14.73
N THR A 653 31.80 -9.74 -16.03
CA THR A 653 30.84 -9.22 -17.01
C THR A 653 29.51 -9.94 -16.79
N ALA A 654 28.43 -9.18 -16.66
CA ALA A 654 27.12 -9.70 -16.31
C ALA A 654 26.01 -8.84 -16.94
N GLU A 655 24.88 -9.46 -17.25
CA GLU A 655 23.67 -8.76 -17.67
C GLU A 655 22.99 -8.13 -16.45
N CYS A 656 22.89 -6.81 -16.44
CA CYS A 656 22.11 -6.03 -15.47
C CYS A 656 20.67 -5.89 -15.98
N TRP A 657 19.69 -6.42 -15.25
CA TRP A 657 18.26 -6.33 -15.56
C TRP A 657 17.53 -5.57 -14.45
N VAL A 658 16.60 -4.67 -14.80
CA VAL A 658 15.82 -3.84 -13.86
C VAL A 658 14.35 -3.89 -14.26
N ASP A 659 13.48 -4.32 -13.34
CA ASP A 659 12.06 -4.68 -13.57
C ASP A 659 11.85 -5.56 -14.82
N GLY A 660 12.78 -6.50 -15.06
CA GLY A 660 12.74 -7.38 -16.23
C GLY A 660 13.18 -6.74 -17.56
N VAL A 661 13.67 -5.50 -17.56
CA VAL A 661 14.25 -4.82 -18.72
C VAL A 661 15.76 -4.72 -18.60
N MET A 662 16.51 -5.09 -19.64
CA MET A 662 17.97 -5.04 -19.64
C MET A 662 18.48 -3.58 -19.59
N ALA A 663 19.34 -3.27 -18.63
CA ALA A 663 19.93 -1.94 -18.44
C ALA A 663 20.90 -1.56 -19.56
N LYS A 664 21.08 -0.24 -19.80
CA LYS A 664 21.88 0.28 -20.94
C LYS A 664 23.38 0.41 -20.66
N HIS A 665 23.82 0.26 -19.41
CA HIS A 665 25.19 0.51 -18.97
C HIS A 665 25.68 -0.70 -18.16
N MET A 666 26.75 -1.34 -18.63
CA MET A 666 27.30 -2.59 -18.06
C MET A 666 28.83 -2.73 -18.16
N ASP A 667 29.52 -1.80 -18.85
CA ASP A 667 30.96 -1.96 -19.19
C ASP A 667 31.89 -1.74 -17.99
N ASP A 668 31.41 -1.05 -16.95
CA ASP A 668 32.10 -0.73 -15.69
C ASP A 668 31.34 -1.23 -14.44
N GLY A 669 30.01 -1.25 -14.47
CA GLY A 669 29.15 -1.85 -13.45
C GLY A 669 27.67 -1.92 -13.86
N CYS A 670 26.82 -2.45 -12.99
CA CYS A 670 25.36 -2.40 -13.17
C CYS A 670 24.86 -1.04 -12.67
N TRP A 671 24.47 -0.17 -13.60
CA TRP A 671 23.92 1.15 -13.30
C TRP A 671 22.41 1.20 -13.51
N PHE A 672 21.69 1.76 -12.55
CA PHE A 672 20.27 2.04 -12.67
C PHE A 672 19.83 3.20 -11.76
N ASP A 673 18.55 3.53 -11.84
CA ASP A 673 17.94 4.77 -11.34
C ASP A 673 16.65 4.39 -10.61
N GLY A 674 16.52 4.78 -9.34
CA GLY A 674 15.29 4.69 -8.55
C GLY A 674 15.02 3.37 -7.80
N HIS A 675 13.96 3.41 -6.98
CA HIS A 675 13.54 2.33 -6.07
C HIS A 675 12.94 1.12 -6.83
N ARG A 676 13.81 0.32 -7.47
CA ARG A 676 13.42 -0.65 -8.50
C ARG A 676 14.10 -2.00 -8.35
N ALA A 677 13.45 -3.09 -8.78
CA ALA A 677 13.95 -4.44 -8.59
C ALA A 677 15.03 -4.77 -9.62
N PHE A 678 16.21 -5.19 -9.17
CA PHE A 678 17.32 -5.57 -10.04
C PHE A 678 17.62 -7.08 -10.00
N GLN A 679 18.10 -7.59 -11.11
CA GLN A 679 18.64 -8.94 -11.24
C GLN A 679 19.91 -8.92 -12.10
N ILE A 680 21.02 -9.41 -11.55
CA ILE A 680 22.29 -9.53 -12.28
C ILE A 680 22.49 -11.00 -12.66
N ARG A 681 22.66 -11.29 -13.96
CA ARG A 681 22.91 -12.63 -14.51
C ARG A 681 24.30 -12.71 -15.12
N ALA A 682 25.10 -13.71 -14.73
CA ALA A 682 26.46 -13.88 -15.25
C ALA A 682 26.76 -15.32 -15.65
N GLU A 683 27.19 -15.53 -16.90
CA GLU A 683 27.76 -16.79 -17.35
C GLU A 683 29.25 -16.85 -16.98
N LEU A 684 29.55 -17.64 -15.95
CA LEU A 684 30.87 -17.77 -15.36
C LEU A 684 31.72 -18.79 -16.15
N PRO A 685 32.92 -18.41 -16.63
CA PRO A 685 33.82 -19.35 -17.31
C PRO A 685 34.46 -20.35 -16.33
N ALA A 686 34.89 -21.49 -16.87
CA ALA A 686 35.72 -22.45 -16.14
C ALA A 686 37.02 -21.80 -15.63
N GLY A 687 37.50 -22.23 -14.46
CA GLY A 687 38.66 -21.68 -13.76
C GLY A 687 38.35 -20.53 -12.79
N LEU A 688 37.17 -19.90 -12.88
CA LEU A 688 36.76 -18.79 -12.01
C LEU A 688 36.25 -19.27 -10.64
N LEU A 689 35.38 -20.29 -10.64
CA LEU A 689 34.82 -20.89 -9.43
C LEU A 689 35.76 -21.94 -8.82
N ARG A 690 35.51 -22.25 -7.54
CA ARG A 690 36.29 -23.20 -6.73
C ARG A 690 35.36 -24.11 -5.94
N ALA A 691 35.83 -25.30 -5.57
CA ALA A 691 35.07 -26.20 -4.71
C ALA A 691 34.92 -25.69 -3.25
N ARG A 692 35.81 -24.79 -2.80
CA ARG A 692 35.86 -24.25 -1.44
C ARG A 692 36.36 -22.81 -1.43
N ALA A 693 35.95 -22.05 -0.42
CA ALA A 693 36.37 -20.68 -0.14
C ALA A 693 36.21 -19.75 -1.36
N ASN A 694 35.05 -19.81 -2.00
CA ASN A 694 34.67 -18.76 -2.93
C ASN A 694 34.31 -17.49 -2.17
N THR A 695 34.47 -16.34 -2.80
CA THR A 695 33.95 -15.06 -2.32
C THR A 695 33.23 -14.37 -3.47
N LEU A 696 31.92 -14.23 -3.35
CA LEU A 696 31.17 -13.21 -4.07
C LEU A 696 31.37 -11.89 -3.32
N ARG A 697 31.70 -10.84 -4.07
CA ARG A 697 31.93 -9.49 -3.59
C ARG A 697 31.03 -8.55 -4.39
N ILE A 698 30.31 -7.68 -3.70
CA ILE A 698 29.50 -6.61 -4.29
C ILE A 698 30.05 -5.30 -3.74
N ASP A 699 30.44 -4.40 -4.64
CA ASP A 699 30.96 -3.08 -4.30
C ASP A 699 30.01 -2.00 -4.79
N LEU A 700 29.65 -1.07 -3.91
CA LEU A 700 29.09 0.22 -4.28
C LEU A 700 30.24 1.24 -4.18
N PRO A 701 30.75 1.77 -5.31
CA PRO A 701 31.98 2.56 -5.32
C PRO A 701 31.82 4.01 -4.85
N HIS A 702 30.58 4.51 -4.71
CA HIS A 702 30.28 5.90 -4.33
C HIS A 702 30.94 6.91 -5.30
N ASP A 703 30.66 6.74 -6.59
CA ASP A 703 31.16 7.58 -7.70
C ASP A 703 30.03 8.25 -8.52
N LEU A 704 28.79 8.15 -8.03
CA LEU A 704 27.59 8.73 -8.64
C LEU A 704 27.75 10.23 -8.95
N ALA A 705 27.34 10.62 -10.15
CA ALA A 705 27.29 12.02 -10.56
C ALA A 705 26.13 12.79 -9.89
N VAL A 706 25.05 12.07 -9.54
CA VAL A 706 23.86 12.62 -8.90
C VAL A 706 24.18 13.13 -7.50
N ARG A 707 23.76 14.35 -7.22
CA ARG A 707 23.74 14.96 -5.90
C ARG A 707 22.32 15.45 -5.68
N PRO A 708 21.67 15.18 -4.53
CA PRO A 708 20.28 15.57 -4.36
C PRO A 708 20.12 17.10 -4.47
N PRO A 709 19.00 17.62 -4.99
CA PRO A 709 18.84 19.05 -5.22
C PRO A 709 19.09 19.90 -3.96
N VAL A 710 19.93 20.93 -4.15
CA VAL A 710 20.24 22.03 -3.22
C VAL A 710 20.82 21.60 -1.85
N GLY A 711 22.08 21.97 -1.61
CA GLY A 711 22.72 21.93 -0.28
C GLY A 711 23.53 20.67 0.07
N TRP A 712 23.60 19.67 -0.81
CA TRP A 712 24.29 18.41 -0.53
C TRP A 712 25.78 18.40 -0.95
N SER A 713 26.64 18.02 0.00
CA SER A 713 28.09 17.82 -0.20
C SER A 713 28.43 16.42 -0.72
N GLU A 714 27.57 15.43 -0.51
CA GLU A 714 27.80 14.01 -0.76
C GLU A 714 26.62 13.39 -1.55
N ALA A 715 26.88 12.26 -2.21
CA ALA A 715 25.86 11.40 -2.81
C ALA A 715 25.58 10.22 -1.89
N TYR A 716 24.49 9.48 -2.13
CA TYR A 716 24.22 8.22 -1.43
C TYR A 716 23.90 7.15 -2.45
N ASP A 717 24.43 5.94 -2.23
CA ASP A 717 24.01 4.73 -2.95
C ASP A 717 23.59 3.71 -1.88
N ILE A 718 22.36 3.22 -1.96
CA ILE A 718 21.83 2.23 -1.03
C ILE A 718 21.06 1.18 -1.82
N ILE A 719 21.51 -0.07 -1.81
CA ILE A 719 20.75 -1.20 -2.37
C ILE A 719 20.40 -2.21 -1.30
N ALA A 720 19.31 -2.94 -1.49
CA ALA A 720 18.97 -4.12 -0.71
C ALA A 720 19.31 -5.38 -1.50
N LEU A 721 20.04 -6.31 -0.89
CA LEU A 721 20.29 -7.64 -1.44
C LEU A 721 19.22 -8.60 -0.89
N ASP A 722 18.46 -9.24 -1.77
CA ASP A 722 17.59 -10.38 -1.43
C ASP A 722 18.48 -11.63 -1.29
N ARG A 723 19.05 -12.09 -2.41
CA ARG A 723 19.77 -13.36 -2.47
C ARG A 723 20.72 -13.45 -3.65
N PHE A 724 21.53 -14.51 -3.66
CA PHE A 724 22.19 -14.96 -4.90
C PHE A 724 22.14 -16.49 -5.03
N SER A 725 22.18 -16.98 -6.26
CA SER A 725 22.21 -18.41 -6.58
C SER A 725 23.20 -18.74 -7.70
N ILE A 726 23.69 -19.98 -7.72
CA ILE A 726 24.68 -20.47 -8.67
C ILE A 726 24.28 -21.86 -9.15
N ASP A 727 24.09 -22.02 -10.46
CA ASP A 727 23.87 -23.30 -11.12
C ASP A 727 25.15 -23.81 -11.77
N TYR A 728 25.82 -24.75 -11.10
CA TYR A 728 27.18 -25.19 -11.41
C TYR A 728 27.25 -26.67 -11.83
N ALA A 729 28.31 -26.99 -12.57
CA ALA A 729 28.70 -28.36 -12.84
C ALA A 729 29.33 -29.00 -11.59
N ALA A 730 28.85 -30.18 -11.20
CA ALA A 730 29.38 -30.91 -10.07
C ALA A 730 29.60 -32.38 -10.39
N ASP A 731 30.52 -32.99 -9.67
CA ASP A 731 30.75 -34.41 -9.67
C ASP A 731 29.62 -35.16 -8.97
N THR A 732 29.69 -36.47 -9.18
CA THR A 732 28.73 -37.45 -8.75
C THR A 732 29.18 -38.15 -7.47
N ARG A 733 29.95 -37.48 -6.61
CA ARG A 733 30.27 -37.96 -5.25
C ARG A 733 29.26 -37.42 -4.24
N LEU A 734 28.74 -38.31 -3.40
CA LEU A 734 28.05 -37.98 -2.17
C LEU A 734 29.10 -37.79 -1.07
N THR A 735 29.58 -36.56 -0.89
CA THR A 735 30.66 -36.23 0.06
C THR A 735 30.15 -36.35 1.51
N ASN A 736 29.53 -35.28 2.03
CA ASN A 736 29.10 -35.12 3.40
C ASN A 736 27.58 -35.02 3.54
N ALA A 737 26.85 -34.86 2.43
CA ALA A 737 25.40 -34.69 2.45
C ALA A 737 24.67 -35.99 2.88
N ASN A 738 23.61 -35.82 3.68
CA ASN A 738 22.70 -36.91 4.08
C ASN A 738 21.70 -37.27 2.99
N ALA A 739 21.37 -36.31 2.11
CA ALA A 739 20.52 -36.49 0.94
C ALA A 739 21.13 -35.74 -0.27
N TRP A 740 20.81 -36.22 -1.46
CA TRP A 740 21.24 -35.66 -2.75
C TRP A 740 20.18 -36.00 -3.79
N SER A 741 19.94 -35.10 -4.73
CA SER A 741 19.05 -35.35 -5.85
C SER A 741 19.61 -34.79 -7.15
N THR A 742 19.14 -35.34 -8.27
CA THR A 742 19.49 -34.83 -9.61
C THR A 742 18.47 -35.28 -10.65
N VAL A 743 18.40 -34.58 -11.77
CA VAL A 743 17.68 -35.02 -12.96
C VAL A 743 18.67 -35.63 -13.96
N VAL A 744 18.51 -36.92 -14.26
CA VAL A 744 19.29 -37.62 -15.29
C VAL A 744 18.55 -37.49 -16.62
N ALA A 745 19.23 -36.98 -17.64
CA ALA A 745 18.65 -36.73 -18.97
C ALA A 745 18.27 -38.03 -19.71
N ALA A 746 17.35 -37.92 -20.67
CA ALA A 746 16.85 -39.05 -21.44
C ALA A 746 18.00 -39.76 -22.19
N GLY A 747 18.07 -41.10 -22.06
CA GLY A 747 19.12 -41.90 -22.68
C GLY A 747 20.45 -41.94 -21.94
N GLU A 748 20.57 -41.31 -20.77
CA GLU A 748 21.80 -41.29 -19.96
C GLU A 748 21.72 -42.19 -18.71
N TYR A 749 22.89 -42.42 -18.08
CA TYR A 749 22.98 -42.86 -16.69
C TYR A 749 24.10 -42.16 -15.93
N VAL A 750 23.80 -41.76 -14.70
CA VAL A 750 24.76 -41.16 -13.75
C VAL A 750 25.41 -42.25 -12.89
N LEU A 751 26.66 -42.05 -12.48
CA LEU A 751 27.39 -42.95 -11.58
C LEU A 751 27.64 -42.25 -10.23
N LEU A 752 26.73 -42.42 -9.27
CA LEU A 752 26.83 -41.83 -7.94
C LEU A 752 27.81 -42.63 -7.05
N ASP A 753 28.92 -42.03 -6.64
CA ASP A 753 29.89 -42.59 -5.69
C ASP A 753 29.52 -42.19 -4.26
N VAL A 754 29.17 -43.15 -3.40
CA VAL A 754 28.75 -42.87 -2.01
C VAL A 754 29.90 -42.94 -0.99
N GLY A 755 31.14 -43.04 -1.46
CA GLY A 755 32.33 -43.11 -0.62
C GLY A 755 32.40 -44.38 0.23
N GLN A 756 33.22 -44.39 1.28
CA GLN A 756 33.44 -45.57 2.14
C GLN A 756 32.28 -45.88 3.10
N ALA A 757 31.07 -45.34 2.87
CA ALA A 757 29.89 -45.56 3.71
C ALA A 757 29.39 -47.01 3.71
N GLY A 758 29.81 -47.83 2.74
CA GLY A 758 29.55 -49.25 2.67
C GLY A 758 28.45 -49.65 1.68
N LYS A 759 28.40 -50.95 1.36
CA LYS A 759 27.36 -51.53 0.51
C LYS A 759 26.04 -51.52 1.28
N ASN A 760 24.96 -51.11 0.61
CA ASN A 760 23.61 -50.84 1.18
C ASN A 760 23.48 -49.55 2.03
N ALA A 761 24.43 -48.60 1.97
CA ALA A 761 24.40 -47.39 2.79
C ALA A 761 23.45 -46.26 2.31
N VAL A 762 22.68 -46.44 1.23
CA VAL A 762 21.73 -45.43 0.73
C VAL A 762 20.42 -46.03 0.23
N THR A 763 19.32 -45.28 0.40
CA THR A 763 18.04 -45.53 -0.28
C THR A 763 17.95 -44.68 -1.54
N VAL A 764 17.56 -45.28 -2.66
CA VAL A 764 17.37 -44.61 -3.96
C VAL A 764 15.88 -44.61 -4.34
N TRP A 765 15.31 -43.43 -4.43
CA TRP A 765 14.02 -43.19 -5.09
C TRP A 765 14.25 -42.63 -6.49
N ALA A 766 13.33 -42.94 -7.39
CA ALA A 766 13.28 -42.39 -8.73
C ALA A 766 11.87 -41.93 -9.08
N GLN A 767 11.77 -40.80 -9.76
CA GLN A 767 10.53 -40.19 -10.22
C GLN A 767 10.66 -39.86 -11.71
N ASN A 768 9.72 -40.36 -12.50
CA ASN A 768 9.64 -40.08 -13.93
C ASN A 768 9.04 -38.67 -14.16
N GLY A 769 9.38 -38.03 -15.29
CA GLY A 769 9.28 -36.57 -15.50
C GLY A 769 7.91 -35.90 -15.37
N THR A 770 6.81 -36.66 -15.26
CA THR A 770 5.44 -36.14 -15.06
C THR A 770 4.83 -36.50 -13.69
N ALA A 771 5.68 -36.75 -12.69
CA ALA A 771 5.38 -36.91 -11.24
C ALA A 771 4.44 -38.05 -10.81
N ARG A 772 3.64 -38.65 -11.71
CA ARG A 772 2.63 -39.68 -11.40
C ARG A 772 3.18 -41.09 -11.13
N GLN A 773 4.50 -41.26 -11.16
CA GLN A 773 5.19 -42.51 -10.85
C GLN A 773 6.52 -42.22 -10.18
N ALA A 774 6.56 -42.35 -8.86
CA ALA A 774 7.80 -42.48 -8.10
C ALA A 774 7.90 -43.87 -7.44
N TYR A 775 9.10 -44.42 -7.39
CA TYR A 775 9.34 -45.81 -7.00
C TYR A 775 10.73 -46.01 -6.37
N ILE A 776 10.89 -47.08 -5.61
CA ILE A 776 12.18 -47.53 -5.07
C ILE A 776 13.00 -48.11 -6.23
N ALA A 777 14.14 -47.50 -6.52
CA ALA A 777 14.98 -47.89 -7.64
C ALA A 777 16.08 -48.87 -7.19
N GLN A 778 15.90 -50.15 -7.50
CA GLN A 778 16.93 -51.17 -7.34
C GLN A 778 17.93 -51.05 -8.50
N VAL A 779 18.98 -50.25 -8.28
CA VAL A 779 19.99 -49.87 -9.27
C VAL A 779 21.20 -50.81 -9.26
N GLU A 780 21.90 -50.91 -10.40
CA GLU A 780 23.20 -51.59 -10.46
C GLU A 780 24.21 -50.91 -9.50
N GLN A 781 24.87 -51.71 -8.67
CA GLN A 781 25.96 -51.28 -7.79
C GLN A 781 27.30 -51.84 -8.29
N ARG A 782 28.37 -51.04 -8.21
CA ARG A 782 29.76 -51.43 -8.51
C ARG A 782 30.67 -50.84 -7.44
N ASP A 783 31.23 -51.69 -6.60
CA ASP A 783 31.96 -51.31 -5.38
C ASP A 783 31.14 -50.37 -4.47
N ASN A 784 31.51 -49.09 -4.38
CA ASN A 784 30.80 -48.05 -3.61
C ASN A 784 29.97 -47.11 -4.53
N LYS A 785 29.67 -47.51 -5.76
CA LYS A 785 29.01 -46.68 -6.78
C LYS A 785 27.66 -47.25 -7.22
N TYR A 786 26.68 -46.37 -7.39
CA TYR A 786 25.30 -46.66 -7.75
C TYR A 786 25.04 -46.07 -9.14
N LEU A 787 24.59 -46.89 -10.09
CA LEU A 787 24.33 -46.46 -11.46
C LEU A 787 22.86 -46.06 -11.61
N LEU A 788 22.60 -44.78 -11.88
CA LEU A 788 21.29 -44.15 -11.90
C LEU A 788 20.84 -43.85 -13.35
N PRO A 789 20.20 -44.79 -14.07
CA PRO A 789 19.78 -44.59 -15.45
C PRO A 789 18.43 -43.90 -15.58
N ALA A 790 18.31 -42.99 -16.56
CA ALA A 790 17.03 -42.51 -17.06
C ALA A 790 16.31 -43.59 -17.90
N ALA A 791 15.23 -43.23 -18.60
CA ALA A 791 14.72 -44.04 -19.71
C ALA A 791 15.23 -43.47 -21.04
N LYS A 792 15.20 -44.26 -22.11
CA LYS A 792 15.77 -43.85 -23.42
C LYS A 792 15.18 -42.53 -23.94
N ASN A 793 13.90 -42.29 -23.69
CA ASN A 793 13.14 -41.16 -24.24
C ASN A 793 12.54 -40.26 -23.14
N GLU A 794 12.97 -40.40 -21.88
CA GLU A 794 12.35 -39.71 -20.74
C GLU A 794 13.38 -39.51 -19.62
N ALA A 795 13.54 -38.26 -19.18
CA ALA A 795 14.40 -37.88 -18.07
C ALA A 795 13.83 -38.35 -16.71
N ARG A 796 14.72 -38.48 -15.71
CA ARG A 796 14.37 -39.08 -14.41
C ARG A 796 15.01 -38.32 -13.26
N HIS A 797 14.19 -37.82 -12.35
CA HIS A 797 14.64 -37.27 -11.08
C HIS A 797 14.97 -38.43 -10.13
N PHE A 798 16.19 -38.48 -9.61
CA PHE A 798 16.59 -39.40 -8.54
C PHE A 798 16.73 -38.65 -7.22
N TRP A 799 16.27 -39.26 -6.13
CA TRP A 799 16.54 -38.82 -4.76
C TRP A 799 17.31 -39.95 -4.06
N VAL A 800 18.51 -39.65 -3.55
CA VAL A 800 19.37 -40.61 -2.88
C VAL A 800 19.74 -40.11 -1.49
N THR A 801 19.62 -40.96 -0.49
CA THR A 801 19.84 -40.56 0.90
C THR A 801 20.51 -41.65 1.74
N ARG A 802 21.46 -41.22 2.59
CA ARG A 802 22.05 -42.00 3.70
C ARG A 802 21.13 -41.99 4.94
N GLN A 803 20.50 -40.85 5.20
CA GLN A 803 19.60 -40.62 6.32
C GLN A 803 18.41 -39.77 5.82
N ALA A 804 17.22 -40.38 5.83
CA ALA A 804 15.99 -39.70 5.49
C ALA A 804 15.66 -38.60 6.53
N GLU A 805 15.00 -37.54 6.08
CA GLU A 805 14.46 -36.51 6.95
C GLU A 805 13.20 -37.02 7.66
N ARG A 806 12.79 -36.36 8.74
CA ARG A 806 11.60 -36.71 9.53
C ARG A 806 10.66 -35.50 9.60
N PRO A 807 9.39 -35.61 9.17
CA PRO A 807 8.41 -34.52 9.27
C PRO A 807 7.95 -34.34 10.73
N GLU A 808 7.45 -33.15 11.07
CA GLU A 808 6.72 -32.97 12.34
C GLU A 808 5.36 -33.67 12.24
N ILE A 809 4.97 -34.46 13.24
CA ILE A 809 3.77 -35.30 13.18
C ILE A 809 2.66 -34.73 14.08
N HIS A 810 1.49 -34.51 13.49
CA HIS A 810 0.33 -33.89 14.13
C HIS A 810 -0.88 -34.83 14.04
N ALA A 811 -1.05 -35.67 15.06
CA ALA A 811 -2.32 -36.35 15.32
C ALA A 811 -3.45 -35.34 15.58
N GLY A 812 -4.70 -35.80 15.48
CA GLY A 812 -5.87 -34.94 15.75
C GLY A 812 -6.29 -34.05 14.59
N VAL A 813 -5.89 -34.38 13.36
CA VAL A 813 -6.14 -33.61 12.13
C VAL A 813 -7.60 -33.12 12.03
N PRO A 814 -7.85 -31.79 12.02
CA PRO A 814 -9.19 -31.23 11.94
C PRO A 814 -9.89 -31.60 10.63
N GLY A 815 -11.02 -32.30 10.70
CA GLY A 815 -11.71 -32.79 9.51
C GLY A 815 -12.32 -31.66 8.66
N ALA A 816 -11.89 -31.56 7.39
CA ALA A 816 -12.33 -30.58 6.39
C ALA A 816 -13.82 -30.17 6.48
N LEU A 817 -14.09 -28.88 6.26
CA LEU A 817 -15.46 -28.38 6.14
C LEU A 817 -16.17 -29.01 4.94
N LYS A 818 -17.30 -29.68 5.20
CA LYS A 818 -18.10 -30.40 4.19
C LYS A 818 -19.23 -29.55 3.59
N ARG A 819 -19.36 -28.32 4.06
CA ARG A 819 -20.34 -27.32 3.63
C ARG A 819 -19.79 -25.94 3.95
N THR A 820 -20.19 -24.97 3.13
CA THR A 820 -20.05 -23.55 3.44
C THR A 820 -21.07 -23.12 4.50
N ALA A 821 -20.93 -21.90 5.02
CA ALA A 821 -21.96 -21.34 5.87
C ALA A 821 -23.24 -21.13 5.02
N ARG A 822 -24.41 -21.51 5.55
CA ARG A 822 -25.67 -21.55 4.77
C ARG A 822 -26.83 -21.00 5.57
N LYS A 823 -27.46 -19.94 5.06
CA LYS A 823 -28.42 -19.07 5.78
C LYS A 823 -27.84 -18.29 6.96
N THR A 824 -26.57 -18.53 7.32
CA THR A 824 -25.75 -17.67 8.17
C THR A 824 -25.74 -16.25 7.64
N ASN A 825 -25.73 -15.25 8.53
CA ASN A 825 -25.45 -13.87 8.16
C ASN A 825 -24.39 -13.14 9.01
N TYR A 826 -24.00 -13.73 10.13
CA TYR A 826 -22.82 -13.32 10.89
C TYR A 826 -21.89 -14.53 11.04
N LEU A 827 -20.69 -14.44 10.52
CA LEU A 827 -19.70 -15.52 10.50
C LEU A 827 -18.55 -15.20 11.46
N ILE A 828 -18.28 -16.09 12.43
CA ILE A 828 -17.09 -15.99 13.29
C ILE A 828 -16.05 -16.99 12.78
N ILE A 829 -14.89 -16.51 12.35
CA ILE A 829 -13.75 -17.36 11.97
C ILE A 829 -12.72 -17.30 13.10
N THR A 830 -12.35 -18.46 13.66
CA THR A 830 -11.49 -18.51 14.85
C THR A 830 -10.57 -19.73 14.92
N HIS A 831 -9.44 -19.57 15.59
CA HIS A 831 -8.57 -20.68 15.97
C HIS A 831 -9.20 -21.52 17.11
N PRO A 832 -9.11 -22.86 17.10
CA PRO A 832 -9.77 -23.76 18.06
C PRO A 832 -9.18 -23.74 19.50
N PHE A 833 -8.44 -22.68 19.83
CA PHE A 833 -8.06 -22.27 21.19
C PHE A 833 -9.15 -21.41 21.84
N PHE A 834 -9.80 -20.51 21.12
CA PHE A 834 -10.79 -19.57 21.69
C PHE A 834 -12.18 -20.19 21.90
N GLN A 835 -12.38 -21.42 21.45
CA GLN A 835 -13.57 -22.23 21.74
C GLN A 835 -13.77 -22.39 23.27
N GLY A 836 -14.96 -22.05 23.77
CA GLY A 836 -15.27 -22.04 25.20
C GLY A 836 -16.56 -21.27 25.53
N SER A 837 -16.81 -21.03 26.82
CA SER A 837 -18.01 -20.35 27.31
C SER A 837 -18.15 -18.92 26.79
N ALA A 838 -17.10 -18.09 26.87
CA ALA A 838 -17.15 -16.70 26.40
C ALA A 838 -17.44 -16.60 24.89
N LEU A 839 -16.98 -17.55 24.07
CA LEU A 839 -17.33 -17.60 22.65
C LEU A 839 -18.82 -17.97 22.45
N GLN A 840 -19.35 -18.90 23.24
CA GLN A 840 -20.78 -19.24 23.21
C GLN A 840 -21.66 -18.10 23.74
N GLU A 841 -21.14 -17.27 24.64
CA GLU A 841 -21.80 -16.07 25.17
C GLU A 841 -21.85 -14.96 24.12
N LEU A 842 -20.74 -14.68 23.42
CA LEU A 842 -20.71 -13.81 22.22
C LEU A 842 -21.71 -14.29 21.15
N VAL A 843 -21.74 -15.59 20.84
CA VAL A 843 -22.72 -16.18 19.91
C VAL A 843 -24.15 -15.94 20.38
N SER A 844 -24.40 -15.98 21.69
CA SER A 844 -25.74 -15.74 22.28
C SER A 844 -26.13 -14.26 22.23
N LEU A 845 -25.17 -13.35 22.43
CA LEU A 845 -25.36 -11.90 22.25
C LEU A 845 -25.75 -11.56 20.80
N GLN A 846 -25.01 -12.07 19.81
CA GLN A 846 -25.36 -11.81 18.41
C GLN A 846 -26.70 -12.46 18.02
N GLN A 847 -27.02 -13.65 18.55
CA GLN A 847 -28.34 -14.26 18.34
C GLN A 847 -29.47 -13.44 18.99
N ALA A 848 -29.22 -12.77 20.12
CA ALA A 848 -30.17 -11.83 20.73
C ALA A 848 -30.34 -10.54 19.89
N ARG A 849 -29.27 -10.07 19.22
CA ARG A 849 -29.32 -9.03 18.17
C ARG A 849 -29.96 -9.52 16.84
N GLY A 850 -30.47 -10.76 16.80
CA GLY A 850 -31.21 -11.32 15.65
C GLY A 850 -30.36 -12.07 14.62
N TYR A 851 -29.04 -12.18 14.82
CA TYR A 851 -28.14 -12.81 13.87
C TYR A 851 -28.26 -14.33 13.81
N ARG A 852 -28.16 -14.86 12.59
CA ARG A 852 -27.94 -16.30 12.34
C ARG A 852 -26.44 -16.52 12.30
N VAL A 853 -25.89 -16.72 13.49
CA VAL A 853 -24.46 -16.87 13.74
C VAL A 853 -23.97 -18.27 13.35
N GLU A 854 -22.81 -18.37 12.70
CA GLU A 854 -22.06 -19.62 12.62
C GLU A 854 -20.60 -19.40 13.04
N VAL A 855 -20.09 -20.28 13.89
CA VAL A 855 -18.68 -20.30 14.33
C VAL A 855 -17.92 -21.35 13.52
N VAL A 856 -16.81 -20.95 12.92
CA VAL A 856 -15.97 -21.78 12.06
C VAL A 856 -14.55 -21.82 12.59
N ASP A 857 -14.07 -23.06 12.75
CA ASP A 857 -12.70 -23.39 13.09
C ASP A 857 -11.80 -23.21 11.85
N VAL A 858 -10.85 -22.28 11.93
CA VAL A 858 -9.98 -21.90 10.82
C VAL A 858 -9.05 -23.04 10.36
N GLU A 859 -8.66 -23.96 11.25
CA GLU A 859 -7.88 -25.15 10.85
C GLU A 859 -8.70 -26.07 9.92
N ARG A 860 -10.03 -26.00 10.01
CA ARG A 860 -10.97 -26.76 9.17
C ARG A 860 -11.29 -26.06 7.84
N ILE A 861 -11.05 -24.76 7.75
CA ILE A 861 -10.98 -24.01 6.50
C ILE A 861 -9.74 -24.46 5.73
N TYR A 862 -8.56 -24.41 6.35
CA TYR A 862 -7.31 -24.86 5.72
C TYR A 862 -7.41 -26.32 5.25
N ALA A 863 -8.03 -27.19 6.06
CA ALA A 863 -8.32 -28.59 5.72
C ALA A 863 -9.20 -28.79 4.47
N ALA A 864 -9.94 -27.76 4.04
CA ALA A 864 -10.85 -27.81 2.89
C ALA A 864 -10.28 -27.11 1.63
N TYR A 865 -9.49 -26.04 1.81
CA TYR A 865 -9.05 -25.17 0.70
C TYR A 865 -7.53 -25.13 0.47
N SER A 866 -6.70 -25.54 1.43
CA SER A 866 -5.22 -25.44 1.35
C SER A 866 -4.47 -26.69 1.87
N ASP A 867 -5.14 -27.85 1.93
CA ASP A 867 -4.66 -29.12 2.52
C ASP A 867 -3.93 -28.92 3.88
N HIS A 868 -4.56 -28.15 4.76
CA HIS A 868 -4.15 -27.84 6.14
C HIS A 868 -3.01 -26.82 6.32
N GLN A 869 -2.63 -26.09 5.27
CA GLN A 869 -1.70 -24.95 5.34
C GLN A 869 -2.39 -23.65 5.79
N PRO A 870 -1.81 -22.88 6.73
CA PRO A 870 -2.25 -21.50 6.99
C PRO A 870 -2.24 -20.66 5.70
N SER A 871 -3.31 -19.92 5.44
CA SER A 871 -3.48 -19.15 4.21
C SER A 871 -4.68 -18.20 4.33
N ALA A 872 -4.49 -16.93 3.96
CA ALA A 872 -5.58 -15.97 3.79
C ALA A 872 -6.48 -16.35 2.60
N ALA A 873 -5.90 -16.70 1.45
CA ALA A 873 -6.63 -17.22 0.26
C ALA A 873 -7.53 -18.45 0.53
N ALA A 874 -7.23 -19.24 1.56
CA ALA A 874 -8.10 -20.35 1.98
C ALA A 874 -9.33 -19.86 2.77
N ILE A 875 -9.23 -18.72 3.45
CA ILE A 875 -10.31 -18.04 4.17
C ILE A 875 -11.23 -17.36 3.17
N ASP A 876 -10.72 -16.62 2.19
CA ASP A 876 -11.49 -16.03 1.07
C ASP A 876 -12.37 -17.08 0.42
N ALA A 877 -11.76 -18.14 -0.13
CA ALA A 877 -12.45 -19.25 -0.80
C ALA A 877 -13.53 -19.95 0.07
N PHE A 878 -13.52 -19.76 1.39
CA PHE A 878 -14.60 -20.15 2.29
C PHE A 878 -15.66 -19.06 2.50
N ILE A 879 -15.27 -17.78 2.59
CA ILE A 879 -16.16 -16.61 2.67
C ILE A 879 -16.95 -16.47 1.36
N ASP A 880 -16.35 -16.35 0.17
CA ASP A 880 -17.09 -16.19 -1.11
C ASP A 880 -18.06 -17.34 -1.34
N ALA A 881 -17.59 -18.58 -1.12
CA ALA A 881 -18.41 -19.77 -1.28
C ALA A 881 -19.54 -19.88 -0.23
N SER A 882 -19.48 -19.08 0.84
CA SER A 882 -20.55 -18.88 1.82
C SER A 882 -21.47 -17.71 1.45
N ALA A 883 -20.92 -16.57 0.99
CA ALA A 883 -21.66 -15.40 0.51
C ALA A 883 -22.59 -15.76 -0.66
N VAL A 884 -22.03 -16.32 -1.74
CA VAL A 884 -22.74 -16.79 -2.95
C VAL A 884 -23.83 -17.84 -2.65
N ARG A 885 -23.83 -18.45 -1.46
CA ARG A 885 -24.78 -19.51 -1.04
C ARG A 885 -25.60 -19.14 0.20
N GLY A 886 -25.53 -17.89 0.65
CA GLY A 886 -26.03 -17.46 1.95
C GLY A 886 -26.89 -16.21 1.88
N ARG A 887 -26.79 -15.44 2.96
CA ARG A 887 -27.02 -14.00 3.05
C ARG A 887 -25.94 -13.55 4.03
N LEU A 888 -24.69 -13.68 3.62
CA LEU A 888 -23.59 -13.34 4.52
C LEU A 888 -23.49 -11.81 4.48
N ASP A 889 -23.59 -11.18 5.65
CA ASP A 889 -23.57 -9.73 5.76
C ASP A 889 -22.27 -9.30 6.50
N LYS A 890 -21.88 -10.04 7.54
CA LYS A 890 -20.76 -9.73 8.45
C LYS A 890 -19.80 -10.88 8.71
N VAL A 891 -18.51 -10.56 8.86
CA VAL A 891 -17.44 -11.51 9.25
C VAL A 891 -16.62 -10.96 10.43
N LEU A 892 -16.56 -11.72 11.54
CA LEU A 892 -15.67 -11.44 12.68
C LEU A 892 -14.50 -12.43 12.70
N LEU A 893 -13.28 -11.91 12.58
CA LEU A 893 -12.03 -12.63 12.72
C LEU A 893 -11.62 -12.64 14.20
N LEU A 894 -11.57 -13.81 14.84
CA LEU A 894 -11.41 -13.92 16.29
C LEU A 894 -10.09 -14.64 16.62
N GLY A 895 -9.05 -13.82 16.79
CA GLY A 895 -7.66 -14.19 17.01
C GLY A 895 -6.70 -13.12 16.45
N GLY A 896 -5.57 -12.91 17.13
CA GLY A 896 -4.48 -12.05 16.63
C GLY A 896 -3.73 -12.66 15.45
N SER A 897 -3.09 -11.81 14.65
CA SER A 897 -2.20 -12.19 13.55
C SER A 897 -0.76 -11.74 13.83
N CYS A 898 0.20 -12.18 13.02
CA CYS A 898 1.62 -11.81 13.16
C CYS A 898 2.38 -11.95 11.83
N ARG A 899 3.30 -11.02 11.55
CA ARG A 899 4.16 -11.06 10.34
C ARG A 899 5.30 -12.10 10.38
N ASP A 900 5.83 -12.42 11.57
CA ASP A 900 6.94 -13.38 11.77
C ASP A 900 6.44 -14.85 11.78
N THR A 901 5.69 -15.22 10.73
CA THR A 901 5.16 -16.58 10.53
C THR A 901 6.28 -17.60 10.26
N LEU A 902 7.35 -17.13 9.60
CA LEU A 902 8.51 -17.91 9.18
C LEU A 902 9.56 -18.08 10.29
N GLY A 903 9.55 -17.18 11.29
CA GLY A 903 10.40 -17.26 12.49
C GLY A 903 11.78 -16.61 12.35
N TYR A 904 11.99 -15.78 11.33
CA TYR A 904 13.27 -15.11 11.05
C TYR A 904 13.65 -14.10 12.15
N GLU A 905 12.70 -13.30 12.65
CA GLU A 905 12.91 -12.43 13.83
C GLU A 905 13.12 -13.22 15.14
N ASN A 906 12.86 -14.53 15.14
CA ASN A 906 12.85 -15.38 16.33
C ASN A 906 11.87 -14.89 17.43
N SER A 907 10.83 -14.14 17.06
CA SER A 907 9.81 -13.59 17.98
C SER A 907 9.05 -14.71 18.72
N ALA A 908 8.95 -15.87 18.07
CA ALA A 908 8.10 -17.00 18.44
C ALA A 908 6.60 -16.65 18.50
N CYS A 909 6.15 -15.64 17.75
CA CYS A 909 4.76 -15.20 17.71
C CYS A 909 3.77 -16.28 17.25
N VAL A 910 2.47 -16.03 17.38
CA VAL A 910 1.42 -16.95 16.93
C VAL A 910 0.41 -16.18 16.09
N ASP A 911 0.42 -16.46 14.79
CA ASP A 911 -0.65 -16.12 13.87
C ASP A 911 -1.81 -17.11 14.07
N TYR A 912 -2.93 -16.64 14.64
CA TYR A 912 -4.10 -17.48 14.92
C TYR A 912 -5.08 -17.53 13.74
N VAL A 913 -5.26 -16.38 13.10
CA VAL A 913 -6.06 -16.18 11.89
C VAL A 913 -5.26 -15.17 11.05
N PRO A 914 -4.71 -15.57 9.89
CA PRO A 914 -3.94 -14.69 9.00
C PRO A 914 -4.69 -13.41 8.63
N THR A 915 -3.95 -12.47 8.05
CA THR A 915 -4.46 -11.28 7.34
C THR A 915 -3.86 -11.24 5.95
N HIS A 916 -4.50 -10.53 5.01
CA HIS A 916 -3.88 -10.26 3.71
C HIS A 916 -2.80 -9.20 3.83
N TYR A 917 -1.97 -9.14 2.78
CA TYR A 917 -0.99 -8.09 2.55
C TYR A 917 -1.16 -7.55 1.13
N LEU A 918 -1.21 -6.23 0.98
CA LEU A 918 -1.25 -5.53 -0.31
C LEU A 918 -0.21 -4.40 -0.38
N ALA A 919 0.10 -3.96 -1.60
CA ALA A 919 0.80 -2.70 -1.80
C ALA A 919 -0.17 -1.52 -1.64
N VAL A 920 0.33 -0.39 -1.12
CA VAL A 920 -0.39 0.89 -1.04
C VAL A 920 0.62 2.03 -1.26
N GLY A 921 0.40 2.79 -2.34
CA GLY A 921 1.34 3.84 -2.75
C GLY A 921 2.73 3.30 -3.12
N SER A 922 3.74 4.18 -3.16
CA SER A 922 5.11 3.83 -3.57
C SER A 922 5.97 3.22 -2.44
N LEU A 923 5.64 3.46 -1.18
CA LEU A 923 6.51 3.15 -0.02
C LEU A 923 6.11 1.90 0.76
N VAL A 924 5.02 1.20 0.41
CA VAL A 924 4.58 -0.01 1.11
C VAL A 924 4.11 -1.08 0.14
N THR A 925 4.79 -2.22 0.14
CA THR A 925 4.46 -3.43 -0.63
C THR A 925 3.66 -4.46 0.20
N TYR A 926 3.76 -4.38 1.53
CA TYR A 926 3.19 -5.34 2.48
C TYR A 926 2.39 -4.65 3.62
N ALA A 927 1.37 -3.88 3.26
CA ALA A 927 0.40 -3.32 4.18
C ALA A 927 -0.61 -4.40 4.66
N PRO A 928 -0.88 -4.59 5.96
CA PRO A 928 -1.85 -5.59 6.41
C PRO A 928 -3.30 -5.16 6.18
N SER A 929 -4.17 -6.04 5.65
CA SER A 929 -5.60 -5.76 5.51
C SER A 929 -6.48 -6.95 5.86
N ASP A 930 -7.42 -6.74 6.78
CA ASP A 930 -8.60 -7.60 6.97
C ASP A 930 -9.78 -7.17 6.09
N THR A 931 -9.81 -5.90 5.65
CA THR A 931 -10.85 -5.35 4.77
C THR A 931 -10.95 -6.11 3.46
N LEU A 932 -9.82 -6.64 2.95
CA LEU A 932 -9.78 -7.56 1.81
C LEU A 932 -10.57 -8.86 2.01
N TYR A 933 -10.80 -9.34 3.24
CA TYR A 933 -11.74 -10.47 3.47
C TYR A 933 -13.21 -10.09 3.25
N GLY A 934 -13.48 -8.81 3.02
CA GLY A 934 -14.79 -8.29 2.66
C GLY A 934 -15.03 -8.24 1.16
N ASP A 935 -13.99 -8.20 0.32
CA ASP A 935 -14.09 -8.24 -1.15
C ASP A 935 -14.38 -9.68 -1.61
N ILE A 936 -15.41 -9.85 -2.45
CA ILE A 936 -15.99 -11.15 -2.83
C ILE A 936 -15.94 -11.40 -4.35
N ASP A 937 -15.74 -10.38 -5.17
CA ASP A 937 -15.61 -10.52 -6.63
C ASP A 937 -14.27 -10.03 -7.22
N GLY A 938 -13.44 -9.36 -6.41
CA GLY A 938 -12.08 -8.97 -6.73
C GLY A 938 -11.96 -7.57 -7.34
N ASP A 939 -12.94 -6.69 -7.14
CA ASP A 939 -12.90 -5.29 -7.60
C ASP A 939 -12.17 -4.33 -6.63
N HIS A 940 -11.64 -4.85 -5.52
CA HIS A 940 -10.99 -4.14 -4.41
C HIS A 940 -11.92 -3.24 -3.57
N ILE A 941 -13.25 -3.34 -3.75
CA ILE A 941 -14.24 -2.68 -2.90
C ILE A 941 -14.84 -3.71 -1.93
N PRO A 942 -14.79 -3.49 -0.60
CA PRO A 942 -15.35 -4.46 0.34
C PRO A 942 -16.86 -4.60 0.14
N ASP A 943 -17.30 -5.85 0.09
CA ASP A 943 -18.68 -6.28 -0.16
C ASP A 943 -19.41 -6.64 1.15
N LEU A 944 -18.65 -7.08 2.16
CA LEU A 944 -19.09 -7.50 3.50
C LEU A 944 -18.45 -6.68 4.63
N ALA A 945 -19.18 -6.51 5.73
CA ALA A 945 -18.67 -5.80 6.92
C ALA A 945 -17.75 -6.73 7.75
N VAL A 946 -16.43 -6.51 7.65
CA VAL A 946 -15.41 -7.24 8.40
C VAL A 946 -15.07 -6.53 9.71
N GLY A 947 -14.71 -7.30 10.73
CA GLY A 947 -13.96 -6.80 11.89
C GLY A 947 -13.07 -7.88 12.51
N ARG A 948 -12.06 -7.47 13.30
CA ARG A 948 -11.16 -8.38 14.02
C ARG A 948 -11.13 -8.11 15.52
N TRP A 949 -11.23 -9.17 16.31
CA TRP A 949 -10.77 -9.18 17.71
C TRP A 949 -9.35 -9.77 17.77
N PRO A 950 -8.28 -8.97 18.00
CA PRO A 950 -6.88 -9.41 17.89
C PRO A 950 -6.38 -10.16 19.14
N LEU A 951 -7.12 -11.19 19.55
CA LEU A 951 -6.97 -11.90 20.82
C LEU A 951 -5.73 -12.80 20.87
N ARG A 952 -5.15 -12.96 22.07
CA ARG A 952 -4.07 -13.95 22.30
C ARG A 952 -4.41 -14.97 23.38
N THR A 953 -5.23 -14.60 24.35
CA THR A 953 -5.67 -15.41 25.50
C THR A 953 -7.20 -15.50 25.56
N ARG A 954 -7.76 -16.43 26.36
CA ARG A 954 -9.21 -16.46 26.65
C ARG A 954 -9.65 -15.31 27.58
N ASP A 955 -8.71 -14.73 28.32
CA ASP A 955 -8.96 -13.58 29.19
C ASP A 955 -9.17 -12.32 28.34
N ASP A 956 -8.45 -12.19 27.22
CA ASP A 956 -8.68 -11.14 26.20
C ASP A 956 -10.08 -11.24 25.59
N LEU A 957 -10.54 -12.46 25.26
CA LEU A 957 -11.89 -12.69 24.74
C LEU A 957 -12.95 -12.23 25.75
N SER A 958 -12.75 -12.59 27.02
CA SER A 958 -13.66 -12.23 28.10
C SER A 958 -13.65 -10.72 28.38
N ARG A 959 -12.49 -10.07 28.23
CA ARG A 959 -12.33 -8.61 28.38
C ARG A 959 -13.08 -7.82 27.30
N LEU A 960 -12.92 -8.19 26.02
CA LEU A 960 -13.66 -7.53 24.94
C LEU A 960 -15.17 -7.83 25.01
N LEU A 961 -15.57 -9.04 25.41
CA LEU A 961 -16.98 -9.36 25.59
C LEU A 961 -17.62 -8.57 26.75
N ASN A 962 -16.92 -8.37 27.87
CA ASN A 962 -17.41 -7.50 28.95
C ASN A 962 -17.55 -6.05 28.45
N LYS A 963 -16.57 -5.53 27.70
CA LYS A 963 -16.67 -4.20 27.08
C LYS A 963 -17.86 -4.09 26.12
N GLN A 964 -18.17 -5.15 25.37
CA GLN A 964 -19.32 -5.25 24.46
C GLN A 964 -20.68 -5.20 25.19
N TYR A 965 -20.71 -5.49 26.51
CA TYR A 965 -21.88 -5.34 27.39
C TYR A 965 -21.89 -4.01 28.16
N GLU A 966 -20.73 -3.49 28.53
CA GLU A 966 -20.58 -2.24 29.30
C GLU A 966 -20.72 -0.99 28.40
N TYR A 967 -20.36 -1.07 27.12
CA TYR A 967 -20.53 0.03 26.16
C TYR A 967 -21.99 0.46 26.06
N GLN A 968 -22.25 1.74 26.34
CA GLN A 968 -23.49 2.42 26.00
C GLN A 968 -23.22 3.25 24.74
N ALA A 969 -24.03 3.07 23.70
CA ALA A 969 -23.96 3.88 22.49
C ALA A 969 -24.67 5.24 22.71
N ASP A 970 -24.12 6.03 23.64
CA ASP A 970 -24.53 7.41 23.86
C ASP A 970 -24.10 8.29 22.68
N HIS A 971 -24.91 9.28 22.31
CA HIS A 971 -24.62 10.21 21.21
C HIS A 971 -23.67 11.33 21.68
N SER A 972 -22.51 10.94 22.22
CA SER A 972 -21.48 11.84 22.75
C SER A 972 -20.11 11.54 22.13
N GLY A 973 -19.41 12.59 21.73
CA GLY A 973 -18.14 12.48 21.00
C GLY A 973 -17.09 13.47 21.47
N LEU A 974 -15.83 13.01 21.61
CA LEU A 974 -14.67 13.89 21.78
C LEU A 974 -13.75 13.77 20.56
N PHE A 975 -13.52 14.88 19.87
CA PHE A 975 -12.63 14.96 18.71
C PHE A 975 -11.35 15.71 19.10
N VAL A 976 -10.20 15.04 19.03
CA VAL A 976 -8.87 15.62 19.29
C VAL A 976 -8.00 15.59 18.03
N SER A 977 -7.37 16.71 17.70
CA SER A 977 -6.39 16.77 16.60
C SER A 977 -4.96 16.71 17.15
N GLY A 978 -4.03 16.23 16.33
CA GLY A 978 -2.60 16.50 16.49
C GLY A 978 -2.25 17.97 16.21
N THR A 979 -0.97 18.28 16.35
CA THR A 979 -0.38 19.55 15.91
C THR A 979 -0.34 19.65 14.38
N ASP A 980 0.24 20.72 13.82
CA ASP A 980 0.59 20.80 12.40
C ASP A 980 -0.64 20.96 11.47
N GLY A 981 -1.71 21.57 11.98
CA GLY A 981 -2.85 22.05 11.18
C GLY A 981 -3.99 21.03 10.99
N PHE A 982 -3.91 19.85 11.62
CA PHE A 982 -5.01 18.87 11.60
C PHE A 982 -6.30 19.39 12.25
N GLY A 983 -6.25 20.50 13.00
CA GLY A 983 -7.41 21.01 13.71
C GLY A 983 -8.62 21.32 12.82
N VAL A 984 -8.44 22.13 11.77
CA VAL A 984 -9.55 22.53 10.88
C VAL A 984 -10.26 21.32 10.24
N PRO A 985 -9.56 20.40 9.52
CA PRO A 985 -10.24 19.26 8.89
C PRO A 985 -10.84 18.26 9.90
N HIS A 986 -10.35 18.21 11.15
CA HIS A 986 -11.00 17.39 12.18
C HIS A 986 -12.26 18.04 12.75
N GLY A 987 -12.27 19.37 12.86
CA GLY A 987 -13.48 20.15 13.15
C GLY A 987 -14.55 19.91 12.07
N ASP A 988 -14.20 20.00 10.79
CA ASP A 988 -15.09 19.72 9.65
C ASP A 988 -15.63 18.28 9.66
N MET A 989 -14.79 17.30 10.02
CA MET A 989 -15.23 15.91 10.22
C MET A 989 -16.19 15.75 11.41
N SER A 990 -15.97 16.50 12.49
CA SER A 990 -16.83 16.45 13.67
C SER A 990 -18.20 17.06 13.43
N ALA A 991 -18.28 18.09 12.57
CA ALA A 991 -19.52 18.76 12.18
C ALA A 991 -20.45 17.89 11.30
N ALA A 992 -19.99 16.72 10.85
CA ALA A 992 -20.84 15.73 10.17
C ALA A 992 -21.75 14.95 11.12
N LEU A 993 -21.52 15.02 12.45
CA LEU A 993 -22.41 14.45 13.46
C LEU A 993 -23.39 15.52 13.97
N THR A 994 -24.55 15.63 13.33
CA THR A 994 -25.55 16.66 13.62
C THR A 994 -26.50 16.29 14.77
N ASP A 995 -26.70 14.99 15.03
CA ASP A 995 -27.51 14.45 16.12
C ASP A 995 -26.66 13.99 17.34
N TRP A 996 -25.39 14.42 17.44
CA TRP A 996 -24.46 14.10 18.54
C TRP A 996 -24.02 15.34 19.36
N SER A 997 -23.79 15.12 20.65
CA SER A 997 -23.13 16.07 21.56
C SER A 997 -21.61 15.96 21.44
N VAL A 998 -21.03 16.75 20.54
CA VAL A 998 -19.59 16.78 20.25
C VAL A 998 -18.85 17.85 21.06
N ASP A 999 -17.77 17.47 21.75
CA ASP A 999 -16.68 18.39 22.17
C ASP A 999 -15.50 18.24 21.20
N TYR A 1000 -14.82 19.35 20.91
CA TYR A 1000 -13.73 19.40 19.96
C TYR A 1000 -12.54 20.17 20.54
N SER A 1001 -11.33 19.62 20.38
CA SER A 1001 -10.14 20.11 21.08
C SER A 1001 -8.86 19.96 20.24
N SER A 1002 -8.52 21.02 19.50
CA SER A 1002 -7.28 21.13 18.74
C SER A 1002 -6.03 21.22 19.61
N MET A 1003 -4.98 20.49 19.25
CA MET A 1003 -3.62 20.71 19.79
C MET A 1003 -3.05 22.07 19.37
N ASP A 1004 -3.36 22.54 18.15
CA ASP A 1004 -2.89 23.83 17.63
C ASP A 1004 -3.44 25.00 18.46
N ASP A 1005 -4.71 24.92 18.90
CA ASP A 1005 -5.36 25.98 19.68
C ASP A 1005 -5.11 25.88 21.20
N GLN A 1006 -5.05 24.67 21.75
CA GLN A 1006 -5.11 24.44 23.20
C GLN A 1006 -3.82 23.88 23.84
N GLY A 1007 -2.85 23.43 23.03
CA GLY A 1007 -1.59 22.86 23.50
C GLY A 1007 -1.79 21.63 24.41
N GLU A 1008 -0.90 21.44 25.39
CA GLU A 1008 -0.91 20.29 26.32
C GLU A 1008 -2.24 20.05 27.06
N ARG A 1009 -3.18 21.01 27.07
CA ARG A 1009 -4.51 20.87 27.68
C ARG A 1009 -5.36 19.78 27.01
N VAL A 1010 -5.18 19.53 25.71
CA VAL A 1010 -5.91 18.47 24.98
C VAL A 1010 -5.64 17.10 25.59
N ARG A 1011 -4.39 16.82 25.97
CA ARG A 1011 -4.00 15.56 26.64
C ARG A 1011 -4.83 15.31 27.90
N GLN A 1012 -5.04 16.34 28.72
CA GLN A 1012 -5.81 16.17 29.96
C GLN A 1012 -7.29 15.91 29.65
N ARG A 1013 -7.92 16.66 28.74
CA ARG A 1013 -9.31 16.38 28.30
C ARG A 1013 -9.47 14.94 27.79
N LEU A 1014 -8.54 14.48 26.97
CA LEU A 1014 -8.55 13.12 26.40
C LEU A 1014 -8.46 12.05 27.48
N LEU A 1015 -7.57 12.23 28.46
CA LEU A 1015 -7.44 11.31 29.59
C LEU A 1015 -8.65 11.39 30.53
N ASP A 1016 -9.25 12.57 30.72
CA ASP A 1016 -10.47 12.72 31.52
C ASP A 1016 -11.65 11.99 30.86
N ALA A 1017 -11.84 12.12 29.54
CA ALA A 1017 -12.89 11.43 28.80
C ALA A 1017 -12.74 9.89 28.82
N PHE A 1018 -11.51 9.36 28.65
CA PHE A 1018 -11.24 7.93 28.83
C PHE A 1018 -11.37 7.43 30.29
N ASN A 1019 -11.54 8.33 31.26
CA ASN A 1019 -11.76 8.02 32.67
C ASN A 1019 -13.17 8.39 33.17
N ASP A 1020 -14.07 8.84 32.29
CA ASP A 1020 -15.44 9.17 32.69
C ASP A 1020 -16.24 7.88 33.03
N PRO A 1021 -16.78 7.75 34.26
CA PRO A 1021 -17.61 6.61 34.66
C PRO A 1021 -19.06 6.67 34.12
N GLN A 1022 -19.47 7.73 33.42
CA GLN A 1022 -20.67 7.75 32.57
C GLN A 1022 -20.35 7.26 31.15
N GLY A 1023 -19.10 7.43 30.71
CA GLY A 1023 -18.63 7.06 29.38
C GLY A 1023 -18.85 8.15 28.34
N ILE A 1024 -18.33 7.88 27.15
CA ILE A 1024 -18.50 8.70 25.95
C ILE A 1024 -18.63 7.76 24.75
N GLY A 1025 -19.59 8.00 23.86
CA GLY A 1025 -19.89 7.08 22.76
C GLY A 1025 -18.72 6.90 21.78
N LEU A 1026 -18.01 7.99 21.49
CA LEU A 1026 -16.93 8.09 20.51
C LEU A 1026 -15.76 8.94 21.02
N ILE A 1027 -14.54 8.48 20.76
CA ILE A 1027 -13.34 9.33 20.75
C ILE A 1027 -12.70 9.27 19.35
N SER A 1028 -12.43 10.43 18.76
CA SER A 1028 -11.74 10.53 17.46
C SER A 1028 -10.39 11.22 17.60
N MET A 1029 -9.40 10.70 16.87
CA MET A 1029 -8.09 11.31 16.66
C MET A 1029 -7.87 11.56 15.17
N LEU A 1030 -7.40 12.76 14.79
CA LEU A 1030 -6.78 13.02 13.48
C LEU A 1030 -5.35 13.55 13.65
N GLY A 1031 -4.41 12.96 12.93
CA GLY A 1031 -3.07 13.54 12.74
C GLY A 1031 -1.94 12.52 12.82
N HIS A 1032 -0.74 12.97 13.19
CA HIS A 1032 0.44 12.13 13.29
C HIS A 1032 0.27 11.03 14.37
N THR A 1033 0.17 9.78 13.92
CA THR A 1033 0.18 8.58 14.75
C THR A 1033 1.26 7.61 14.31
N SER A 1034 1.66 6.75 15.24
CA SER A 1034 2.50 5.57 15.02
C SER A 1034 1.80 4.35 15.60
N TYR A 1035 2.42 3.16 15.48
CA TYR A 1035 1.87 1.94 16.07
C TYR A 1035 1.66 2.01 17.60
N ALA A 1036 2.28 2.94 18.33
CA ALA A 1036 2.22 2.99 19.80
C ALA A 1036 1.78 4.35 20.40
N VAL A 1037 1.71 5.43 19.61
CA VAL A 1037 1.57 6.81 20.09
C VAL A 1037 0.70 7.66 19.13
N TRP A 1038 -0.16 8.52 19.69
CA TRP A 1038 -0.77 9.67 19.01
C TRP A 1038 -0.04 10.96 19.42
N ASN A 1039 0.42 11.74 18.43
CA ASN A 1039 1.23 12.96 18.55
C ASN A 1039 2.56 12.77 19.32
N PHE A 1040 3.66 13.35 18.84
CA PHE A 1040 4.94 13.27 19.58
C PHE A 1040 5.11 14.41 20.59
N ASN A 1041 4.93 15.65 20.14
CA ASN A 1041 5.35 16.83 20.89
C ASN A 1041 4.24 17.88 20.99
N PRO A 1042 3.51 17.96 22.12
CA PRO A 1042 3.48 17.00 23.23
C PRO A 1042 2.77 15.68 22.85
N ILE A 1043 2.90 14.66 23.72
CA ILE A 1043 2.25 13.36 23.53
C ILE A 1043 0.75 13.44 23.86
N LEU A 1044 -0.14 13.14 22.90
CA LEU A 1044 -1.58 13.03 23.19
C LEU A 1044 -1.91 11.73 23.90
N LEU A 1045 -1.54 10.58 23.32
CA LEU A 1045 -1.87 9.27 23.87
C LEU A 1045 -0.81 8.22 23.53
N ARG A 1046 -0.68 7.18 24.36
CA ARG A 1046 0.31 6.10 24.20
C ARG A 1046 -0.13 4.82 24.92
N GLY A 1047 0.41 3.68 24.51
CA GLY A 1047 0.00 2.36 25.03
C GLY A 1047 0.17 2.17 26.55
N SER A 1048 1.08 2.92 27.20
CA SER A 1048 1.24 2.92 28.67
C SER A 1048 0.14 3.68 29.42
N ASP A 1049 -0.58 4.59 28.77
CA ASP A 1049 -1.72 5.29 29.37
C ASP A 1049 -2.95 4.37 29.37
N ALA A 1050 -3.16 3.60 28.30
CA ALA A 1050 -4.28 2.65 28.12
C ALA A 1050 -4.43 1.63 29.27
N ALA A 1051 -3.31 1.18 29.83
CA ALA A 1051 -3.25 0.24 30.96
C ALA A 1051 -3.71 0.86 32.31
N ASN A 1052 -3.89 2.19 32.38
CA ASN A 1052 -4.28 2.93 33.58
C ASN A 1052 -5.68 3.57 33.47
N LEU A 1053 -6.41 3.33 32.38
CA LEU A 1053 -7.76 3.86 32.17
C LEU A 1053 -8.79 3.16 33.08
N THR A 1054 -9.81 3.91 33.50
CA THR A 1054 -10.79 3.47 34.51
C THR A 1054 -12.25 3.83 34.19
N GLY A 1055 -12.52 4.56 33.10
CA GLY A 1055 -13.87 4.94 32.68
C GLY A 1055 -14.64 3.78 32.00
N ALA A 1056 -15.83 4.09 31.50
CA ALA A 1056 -16.57 3.12 30.67
C ALA A 1056 -15.88 2.90 29.30
N PRO A 1057 -16.18 1.79 28.59
CA PRO A 1057 -15.64 1.56 27.25
C PRO A 1057 -16.19 2.59 26.24
N THR A 1058 -15.40 2.88 25.20
CA THR A 1058 -15.74 3.81 24.11
C THR A 1058 -15.33 3.24 22.74
N VAL A 1059 -15.86 3.76 21.63
CA VAL A 1059 -15.36 3.45 20.28
C VAL A 1059 -14.31 4.50 19.89
N VAL A 1060 -13.19 4.05 19.30
CA VAL A 1060 -12.08 4.94 18.96
C VAL A 1060 -11.83 4.96 17.45
N THR A 1061 -11.85 6.14 16.83
CA THR A 1061 -11.43 6.35 15.43
C THR A 1061 -10.06 7.00 15.39
N GLN A 1062 -9.15 6.49 14.55
CA GLN A 1062 -7.74 6.86 14.53
C GLN A 1062 -7.27 7.17 13.11
N TRP A 1063 -7.55 8.40 12.67
CA TRP A 1063 -7.21 8.92 11.35
C TRP A 1063 -5.75 9.35 11.31
N GLY A 1064 -4.88 8.41 10.95
CA GLY A 1064 -3.42 8.56 10.98
C GLY A 1064 -2.74 7.20 10.76
N CYS A 1065 -1.43 7.22 10.53
CA CYS A 1065 -0.67 6.04 10.09
C CYS A 1065 -0.37 5.02 11.20
N TRP A 1066 -0.29 3.74 10.83
CA TRP A 1066 0.22 2.58 11.61
C TRP A 1066 -0.42 2.26 12.96
N ASN A 1067 -1.32 3.08 13.51
CA ASN A 1067 -1.91 2.91 14.85
C ASN A 1067 -2.62 1.56 15.05
N SER A 1068 -3.05 0.93 13.94
CA SER A 1068 -3.73 -0.35 13.87
C SER A 1068 -2.90 -1.42 13.15
N TYR A 1069 -1.56 -1.34 13.14
CA TYR A 1069 -0.64 -2.38 12.62
C TYR A 1069 -0.62 -3.66 13.48
N PHE A 1070 -1.77 -4.35 13.54
CA PHE A 1070 -2.06 -5.43 14.50
C PHE A 1070 -1.19 -6.70 14.34
N VAL A 1071 -0.40 -6.79 13.27
CA VAL A 1071 0.53 -7.89 13.00
C VAL A 1071 1.89 -7.75 13.70
N HIS A 1072 2.09 -6.71 14.52
CA HIS A 1072 3.38 -6.42 15.14
C HIS A 1072 3.89 -7.62 15.98
N PRO A 1073 5.08 -8.18 15.69
CA PRO A 1073 5.58 -9.38 16.36
C PRO A 1073 6.06 -9.13 17.80
N ALA A 1074 6.77 -8.03 18.07
CA ALA A 1074 7.37 -7.78 19.40
C ALA A 1074 6.50 -7.04 20.42
N TYR A 1075 5.63 -6.10 20.01
CA TYR A 1075 4.92 -5.17 20.90
C TYR A 1075 3.41 -5.13 20.66
N ASP A 1076 2.65 -4.76 21.69
CA ASP A 1076 1.25 -4.31 21.54
C ASP A 1076 1.20 -2.94 20.84
N THR A 1077 0.32 -2.79 19.85
CA THR A 1077 -0.02 -1.48 19.27
C THR A 1077 -0.91 -0.66 20.21
N LEU A 1078 -1.08 0.63 19.94
CA LEU A 1078 -1.98 1.50 20.70
C LEU A 1078 -3.44 1.04 20.59
N ALA A 1079 -3.89 0.62 19.40
CA ALA A 1079 -5.17 -0.05 19.23
C ALA A 1079 -5.30 -1.31 20.11
N GLN A 1080 -4.30 -2.19 20.09
CA GLN A 1080 -4.29 -3.41 20.91
C GLN A 1080 -4.25 -3.12 22.42
N ALA A 1081 -3.54 -2.06 22.85
CA ALA A 1081 -3.49 -1.65 24.25
C ALA A 1081 -4.83 -1.06 24.71
N LEU A 1082 -5.45 -0.18 23.92
CA LEU A 1082 -6.79 0.36 24.21
C LEU A 1082 -7.86 -0.74 24.27
N LEU A 1083 -7.75 -1.76 23.42
CA LEU A 1083 -8.62 -2.92 23.43
C LEU A 1083 -8.37 -3.85 24.63
N LEU A 1084 -7.10 -4.16 24.94
CA LEU A 1084 -6.74 -5.33 25.76
C LEU A 1084 -6.07 -5.05 27.11
N ASP A 1085 -5.57 -3.86 27.42
CA ASP A 1085 -4.74 -3.66 28.63
C ASP A 1085 -5.53 -3.34 29.90
N SER A 1086 -6.73 -2.79 29.77
CA SER A 1086 -7.65 -2.49 30.88
C SER A 1086 -9.09 -2.87 30.52
N THR A 1087 -10.00 -2.84 31.51
CA THR A 1087 -11.44 -2.99 31.27
C THR A 1087 -12.06 -1.72 30.65
N ALA A 1088 -11.43 -0.57 30.83
CA ALA A 1088 -11.76 0.70 30.19
C ALA A 1088 -11.10 0.84 28.80
N GLY A 1089 -11.22 2.01 28.17
CA GLY A 1089 -10.62 2.28 26.86
C GLY A 1089 -11.50 1.79 25.71
N ALA A 1090 -10.91 1.28 24.64
CA ALA A 1090 -11.66 0.91 23.43
C ALA A 1090 -12.46 -0.38 23.60
N VAL A 1091 -13.73 -0.39 23.17
CA VAL A 1091 -14.48 -1.63 22.82
C VAL A 1091 -14.22 -2.05 21.37
N ALA A 1092 -14.00 -1.08 20.48
CA ALA A 1092 -13.60 -1.25 19.09
C ALA A 1092 -12.68 -0.09 18.68
N THR A 1093 -11.75 -0.32 17.75
CA THR A 1093 -10.96 0.75 17.11
C THR A 1093 -11.01 0.66 15.60
N VAL A 1094 -11.33 1.77 14.92
CA VAL A 1094 -11.16 1.92 13.46
C VAL A 1094 -9.91 2.76 13.20
N GLY A 1095 -9.00 2.29 12.35
CA GLY A 1095 -7.77 3.03 12.05
C GLY A 1095 -6.86 2.34 11.03
N SER A 1096 -5.79 3.04 10.64
CA SER A 1096 -4.87 2.56 9.60
C SER A 1096 -3.88 1.51 10.11
N SER A 1097 -3.73 0.44 9.33
CA SER A 1097 -2.66 -0.54 9.49
C SER A 1097 -1.33 -0.11 8.87
N SER A 1098 -1.30 0.94 8.04
CA SER A 1098 -0.17 1.29 7.17
C SER A 1098 0.19 2.78 7.23
N LEU A 1099 1.16 3.19 6.42
CA LEU A 1099 1.24 4.54 5.87
C LEU A 1099 0.06 4.75 4.92
N GLY A 1100 -0.45 5.98 4.85
CA GLY A 1100 -1.54 6.35 3.96
C GLY A 1100 -1.79 7.86 3.92
N ASN A 1101 -2.41 8.34 2.85
CA ASN A 1101 -2.57 9.76 2.54
C ASN A 1101 -3.63 10.47 3.40
N LEU A 1102 -3.31 11.70 3.81
CA LEU A 1102 -4.20 12.53 4.64
C LEU A 1102 -5.55 12.82 3.98
N ASN A 1103 -5.61 13.03 2.65
CA ASN A 1103 -6.87 13.27 1.95
C ASN A 1103 -7.78 12.04 2.00
N SER A 1104 -7.22 10.84 1.96
CA SER A 1104 -7.97 9.58 2.12
C SER A 1104 -8.56 9.50 3.52
N TYR A 1105 -7.78 9.80 4.56
CA TYR A 1105 -8.26 9.85 5.95
C TYR A 1105 -9.35 10.91 6.16
N ILE A 1106 -9.20 12.14 5.64
CA ILE A 1106 -10.21 13.20 5.74
C ILE A 1106 -11.49 12.84 4.96
N THR A 1107 -11.34 12.34 3.73
CA THR A 1107 -12.46 12.01 2.84
C THR A 1107 -13.27 10.85 3.39
N LEU A 1108 -12.62 9.75 3.78
CA LEU A 1108 -13.30 8.61 4.39
C LEU A 1108 -13.83 8.96 5.78
N GLY A 1109 -13.06 9.69 6.59
CA GLY A 1109 -13.46 10.06 7.95
C GLY A 1109 -14.75 10.89 7.97
N ARG A 1110 -14.87 11.90 7.10
CA ARG A 1110 -16.11 12.69 7.01
C ARG A 1110 -17.30 11.83 6.60
N VAL A 1111 -17.18 11.02 5.55
CA VAL A 1111 -18.28 10.15 5.12
C VAL A 1111 -18.60 9.07 6.14
N PHE A 1112 -17.61 8.54 6.87
CA PHE A 1112 -17.83 7.64 8.01
C PHE A 1112 -18.66 8.33 9.09
N PHE A 1113 -18.39 9.59 9.42
CA PHE A 1113 -19.19 10.34 10.40
C PHE A 1113 -20.59 10.71 9.85
N GLU A 1114 -20.72 11.12 8.59
CA GLU A 1114 -22.02 11.31 7.93
C GLU A 1114 -22.90 10.04 7.97
N LYS A 1115 -22.29 8.84 7.91
CA LYS A 1115 -23.00 7.55 8.06
C LYS A 1115 -23.20 7.13 9.53
N LEU A 1116 -22.34 7.58 10.45
CA LEU A 1116 -22.48 7.34 11.90
C LEU A 1116 -23.62 8.16 12.51
N ASP A 1117 -23.86 9.39 12.03
CA ASP A 1117 -24.97 10.24 12.48
C ASP A 1117 -26.34 9.59 12.22
N GLN A 1118 -26.44 8.82 11.13
CA GLN A 1118 -27.63 8.05 10.74
C GLN A 1118 -27.86 6.80 11.62
N GLY A 1119 -26.89 6.44 12.46
CA GLY A 1119 -26.90 5.26 13.32
C GLY A 1119 -26.73 3.94 12.56
N GLY A 1120 -26.57 2.85 13.32
CA GLY A 1120 -26.45 1.49 12.79
C GLY A 1120 -25.25 0.75 13.36
N GLU A 1121 -24.63 -0.13 12.58
CA GLU A 1121 -23.54 -0.99 13.07
C GLU A 1121 -22.18 -0.55 12.54
N LEU A 1122 -21.17 -0.51 13.41
CA LEU A 1122 -19.83 0.03 13.12
C LEU A 1122 -19.19 -0.56 11.83
N GLY A 1123 -19.41 -1.85 11.58
CA GLY A 1123 -18.94 -2.51 10.36
C GLY A 1123 -19.67 -2.06 9.10
N GLU A 1124 -20.99 -1.85 9.17
CA GLU A 1124 -21.81 -1.39 8.03
C GLU A 1124 -21.57 0.10 7.73
N ILE A 1125 -21.33 0.90 8.77
CA ILE A 1125 -20.98 2.33 8.66
C ILE A 1125 -19.65 2.48 7.90
N LEU A 1126 -18.61 1.72 8.31
CA LEU A 1126 -17.32 1.70 7.62
C LEU A 1126 -17.45 1.16 6.18
N LEU A 1127 -18.13 0.02 5.99
CA LEU A 1127 -18.37 -0.59 4.68
C LEU A 1127 -19.08 0.36 3.70
N SER A 1128 -20.09 1.08 4.19
CA SER A 1128 -20.86 2.04 3.37
C SER A 1128 -20.01 3.24 2.98
N ALA A 1129 -19.21 3.77 3.91
CA ALA A 1129 -18.29 4.87 3.61
C ALA A 1129 -17.17 4.45 2.62
N GLN A 1130 -16.60 3.25 2.79
CA GLN A 1130 -15.60 2.70 1.86
C GLN A 1130 -16.20 2.52 0.45
N ARG A 1131 -17.38 1.90 0.31
CA ARG A 1131 -18.07 1.75 -0.98
C ARG A 1131 -18.39 3.08 -1.65
N GLU A 1132 -18.85 4.07 -0.89
CA GLU A 1132 -19.18 5.40 -1.42
C GLU A 1132 -17.94 6.14 -1.95
N ILE A 1133 -16.84 6.13 -1.18
CA ILE A 1133 -15.58 6.75 -1.63
C ILE A 1133 -14.95 5.99 -2.79
N ALA A 1134 -15.00 4.65 -2.81
CA ALA A 1134 -14.49 3.86 -3.93
C ALA A 1134 -15.24 4.17 -5.24
N GLN A 1135 -16.57 4.32 -5.18
CA GLN A 1135 -17.39 4.69 -6.35
C GLN A 1135 -17.17 6.14 -6.80
N ALA A 1136 -16.99 7.07 -5.86
CA ALA A 1136 -16.82 8.50 -6.15
C ALA A 1136 -15.38 8.90 -6.52
N ARG A 1137 -14.37 8.19 -5.99
CA ARG A 1137 -12.93 8.47 -6.13
C ARG A 1137 -12.13 7.13 -6.23
N PRO A 1138 -12.20 6.40 -7.37
CA PRO A 1138 -11.52 5.10 -7.51
C PRO A 1138 -10.01 5.12 -7.25
N GLY A 1139 -9.33 6.27 -7.48
CA GLY A 1139 -7.91 6.45 -7.18
C GLY A 1139 -7.54 6.42 -5.68
N LEU A 1140 -8.51 6.29 -4.77
CA LEU A 1140 -8.26 6.16 -3.33
C LEU A 1140 -8.46 4.73 -2.80
N ILE A 1141 -8.83 3.75 -3.63
CA ILE A 1141 -9.27 2.42 -3.18
C ILE A 1141 -8.22 1.69 -2.30
N GLU A 1142 -6.94 1.72 -2.66
CA GLU A 1142 -5.85 1.10 -1.88
C GLU A 1142 -5.78 1.65 -0.44
N GLU A 1143 -5.98 2.96 -0.29
CA GLU A 1143 -5.97 3.68 0.99
C GLU A 1143 -7.20 3.37 1.86
N LEU A 1144 -8.31 2.93 1.25
CA LEU A 1144 -9.50 2.48 1.98
C LEU A 1144 -9.30 1.09 2.61
N LEU A 1145 -8.50 0.23 1.96
CA LEU A 1145 -8.29 -1.17 2.37
C LEU A 1145 -7.38 -1.32 3.60
N ILE A 1146 -6.54 -0.32 3.90
CA ILE A 1146 -5.72 -0.29 5.13
C ILE A 1146 -6.46 0.23 6.36
N ILE A 1147 -7.67 0.77 6.19
CA ILE A 1147 -8.54 1.13 7.32
C ILE A 1147 -9.27 -0.12 7.81
N ASN A 1148 -8.90 -0.57 9.01
CA ASN A 1148 -9.35 -1.82 9.59
C ASN A 1148 -10.23 -1.57 10.82
N ASN A 1149 -11.33 -2.32 10.95
CA ASN A 1149 -12.16 -2.37 12.16
C ASN A 1149 -11.63 -3.43 13.13
N LEU A 1150 -10.83 -3.03 14.12
CA LEU A 1150 -10.43 -3.89 15.22
C LEU A 1150 -11.51 -3.88 16.30
N GLY A 1151 -12.64 -4.52 15.98
CA GLY A 1151 -13.87 -4.53 16.77
C GLY A 1151 -14.85 -5.61 16.30
N ASP A 1152 -16.06 -5.55 16.86
CA ASP A 1152 -17.20 -6.35 16.39
C ASP A 1152 -17.90 -5.60 15.24
N PRO A 1153 -18.05 -6.18 14.03
CA PRO A 1153 -18.76 -5.51 12.94
C PRO A 1153 -20.26 -5.32 13.21
N ALA A 1154 -20.85 -6.00 14.20
CA ALA A 1154 -22.22 -5.79 14.70
C ALA A 1154 -22.27 -5.01 16.02
N LEU A 1155 -21.20 -4.26 16.38
CA LEU A 1155 -21.29 -3.26 17.44
C LEU A 1155 -22.26 -2.16 16.99
N GLN A 1156 -23.31 -1.92 17.78
CA GLN A 1156 -24.33 -0.91 17.52
C GLN A 1156 -23.83 0.48 17.94
N MET A 1157 -24.11 1.46 17.09
CA MET A 1157 -23.80 2.88 17.20
C MET A 1157 -25.12 3.64 17.07
N GLY A 1158 -25.65 4.17 18.18
CA GLY A 1158 -26.98 4.77 18.24
C GLY A 1158 -28.12 3.79 18.58
N HIS A 1159 -29.35 4.23 18.29
CA HIS A 1159 -30.63 3.75 18.84
C HIS A 1159 -31.04 2.28 18.58
#